data_AF-A0A7X1NWT9-F1
#
_entry.id   AF-A0A7X1NWT9-F1
#
_cell.length_a   1.000
_cell.length_b   1.000
_cell.length_c   1.000
_cell.angle_alpha   90.00
_cell.angle_beta   90.00
_cell.angle_gamma   90.00
#
_symmetry.space_group_name_H-M   'P 1'
#
loop_
_entity.id
_entity.type
_entity.pdbx_description
1 polymer ?
#
loop_
_entity_poly.entity_id
_entity_poly.type
_entity_poly.pdbx_seq_one_letter_code
_entity_poly.pdbx_strand_id
1 'polypeptide(L)'
;MHPVLRLTLCLALGLTACTSPSTAPRPDTTTPPPAMAPTPSITRLSLDAPAFELTVGARRSVRATVQGAGNFNPAVTWASDRPSVASVDGQGQVSAAGAGIATVTATSVQDPSRKASLTVTVTAPPAPVPGPVAPTVTGMSLSHTALKLTVGGTQAVTATVQGTGNFNPAVTWTTSNAGVAGVDAAGRVTAAAPGTATVTATSAGDPSQRASLTVTVIAPVPTATVTGVVLSPTNLNLTTGGTQSVTATVQGTGNFDPAVTWTTSNAGVAGVDAGGRVTAAAPGQATITATSVGDPSRRASLTVTVSAPAPTVTGVTLSPASLTLTAGGSQPVTATVQGTGSFDRNVTWFTSNPGVVGVDGSGRVSAVAPGTATVTAVSVGDSSRRASLTVTVVAAPQSPAPTSDPFAITVVFPNGTLLTPAQQAAFTGAAARWSQVIAAGLPDVAGVQISTGARVTVDDLTIVASSVPIDGPGKVLGQAGPRQVRPGTSLPLWGEMQFDSADLASMEANGTLTGVILHEMGHVLGIGTLWNRFLAADAASCTAATQVQYTGAAGLREYRALGGLAAAVPVEDGYGEGTKCGHWKKSVFGAELMTGFVSRGQMPLSRLTLGALADLGYSVNYAAADAYALSNVAAQGLDTFPIVERLITPDGVLDEPLHRH
;
A
#
# COMPACT_ATOMS: atom_id res chain seq x y z
N MET A 1 31.81 -37.76 -70.69
CA MET A 1 31.88 -37.44 -72.13
C MET A 1 31.70 -38.74 -72.92
N HIS A 2 31.09 -38.68 -74.11
CA HIS A 2 31.13 -39.70 -75.19
C HIS A 2 32.46 -39.56 -75.99
N PRO A 3 32.75 -40.24 -77.14
CA PRO A 3 32.05 -41.31 -77.93
C PRO A 3 32.86 -42.65 -78.01
N VAL A 4 32.49 -43.80 -78.62
CA VAL A 4 31.63 -44.26 -79.77
C VAL A 4 32.37 -44.36 -81.15
N LEU A 5 31.95 -45.32 -82.03
CA LEU A 5 32.38 -45.63 -83.44
C LEU A 5 33.74 -46.39 -83.61
N ARG A 6 34.08 -47.20 -84.65
CA ARG A 6 33.48 -47.87 -85.87
C ARG A 6 34.50 -48.98 -86.34
N LEU A 7 34.49 -49.82 -87.40
CA LEU A 7 33.70 -50.32 -88.60
C LEU A 7 34.33 -51.74 -88.94
N THR A 8 33.73 -52.84 -89.44
CA THR A 8 33.13 -53.22 -90.77
C THR A 8 34.09 -53.04 -91.99
N LEU A 9 34.14 -53.83 -93.10
CA LEU A 9 33.13 -54.61 -93.88
C LEU A 9 33.75 -55.44 -95.09
N CYS A 10 33.11 -56.56 -95.53
CA CYS A 10 33.10 -57.20 -96.90
C CYS A 10 34.40 -57.73 -97.63
N LEU A 11 34.35 -58.47 -98.78
CA LEU A 11 33.50 -59.60 -99.28
C LEU A 11 33.98 -60.17 -100.67
N ALA A 12 33.60 -61.43 -100.98
CA ALA A 12 33.02 -61.94 -102.25
C ALA A 12 33.83 -62.31 -103.54
N LEU A 13 33.15 -63.19 -104.34
CA LEU A 13 33.29 -63.58 -105.77
C LEU A 13 34.43 -64.55 -106.16
N GLY A 14 34.23 -65.62 -106.95
CA GLY A 14 32.99 -66.31 -107.38
C GLY A 14 33.14 -67.21 -108.64
N LEU A 15 32.27 -68.24 -108.79
CA LEU A 15 31.93 -69.01 -110.04
C LEU A 15 33.02 -69.96 -110.64
N THR A 16 32.78 -70.98 -111.52
CA THR A 16 31.73 -72.04 -111.73
C THR A 16 32.23 -73.14 -112.71
N ALA A 17 31.61 -74.33 -112.73
CA ALA A 17 31.48 -75.30 -113.87
C ALA A 17 32.75 -76.09 -114.33
N CYS A 18 32.72 -77.23 -115.07
CA CYS A 18 31.65 -78.19 -115.43
C CYS A 18 32.16 -79.60 -115.88
N THR A 19 31.30 -80.62 -115.72
CA THR A 19 31.05 -81.88 -116.50
C THR A 19 32.14 -82.74 -117.20
N SER A 20 31.88 -84.06 -117.20
CA SER A 20 32.55 -85.17 -117.92
C SER A 20 32.37 -85.18 -119.45
N PRO A 21 32.99 -86.15 -120.17
CA PRO A 21 32.17 -87.10 -120.94
C PRO A 21 32.65 -88.57 -120.89
N SER A 22 32.02 -89.44 -121.69
CA SER A 22 32.17 -90.92 -121.73
C SER A 22 32.14 -91.44 -123.18
N THR A 23 32.78 -92.59 -123.48
CA THR A 23 32.26 -93.66 -124.37
C THR A 23 33.20 -94.89 -124.40
N ALA A 24 32.68 -96.05 -124.86
CA ALA A 24 33.39 -97.35 -124.97
C ALA A 24 33.31 -97.91 -126.40
N PRO A 25 34.03 -99.01 -126.73
CA PRO A 25 33.30 -100.24 -127.13
C PRO A 25 33.95 -101.60 -126.72
N ARG A 26 33.24 -102.69 -127.07
CA ARG A 26 33.50 -104.15 -126.91
C ARG A 26 34.22 -104.74 -128.18
N PRO A 27 34.54 -106.06 -128.35
CA PRO A 27 34.37 -107.23 -127.44
C PRO A 27 35.51 -108.32 -127.38
N ASP A 28 35.42 -109.14 -126.32
CA ASP A 28 35.63 -110.61 -126.20
C ASP A 28 36.90 -111.43 -126.59
N THR A 29 37.27 -112.31 -125.63
CA THR A 29 37.92 -113.66 -125.70
C THR A 29 39.46 -113.90 -125.71
N THR A 30 39.83 -114.92 -124.90
CA THR A 30 41.12 -115.67 -124.75
C THR A 30 42.24 -115.09 -123.86
N THR A 31 43.06 -116.00 -123.28
CA THR A 31 43.86 -115.89 -122.03
C THR A 31 45.01 -116.93 -122.02
N PRO A 32 45.88 -117.05 -120.99
CA PRO A 32 46.72 -116.05 -120.30
C PRO A 32 48.20 -116.53 -120.08
N PRO A 33 49.10 -115.67 -119.55
CA PRO A 33 50.34 -116.10 -118.87
C PRO A 33 50.43 -115.62 -117.38
N PRO A 34 51.27 -116.25 -116.53
CA PRO A 34 51.48 -115.84 -115.13
C PRO A 34 52.39 -114.60 -114.97
N ALA A 35 52.35 -113.99 -113.78
CA ALA A 35 52.74 -112.59 -113.57
C ALA A 35 54.16 -112.33 -113.00
N MET A 36 54.59 -111.07 -113.14
CA MET A 36 55.90 -110.52 -112.73
C MET A 36 55.94 -110.11 -111.24
N ALA A 37 57.13 -110.12 -110.62
CA ALA A 37 57.31 -109.86 -109.19
C ALA A 37 57.14 -108.37 -108.78
N PRO A 38 56.65 -108.07 -107.55
CA PRO A 38 56.30 -106.71 -107.14
C PRO A 38 57.47 -105.87 -106.58
N THR A 39 57.44 -104.57 -106.87
CA THR A 39 58.37 -103.55 -106.36
C THR A 39 58.26 -103.38 -104.83
N PRO A 40 59.39 -103.27 -104.08
CA PRO A 40 59.35 -103.10 -102.63
C PRO A 40 58.71 -101.78 -102.22
N SER A 41 57.74 -101.82 -101.31
CA SER A 41 56.91 -100.67 -100.95
C SER A 41 56.31 -100.79 -99.54
N ILE A 42 56.14 -99.65 -98.85
CA ILE A 42 55.54 -99.59 -97.51
C ILE A 42 54.01 -99.47 -97.65
N THR A 43 53.29 -100.45 -97.14
CA THR A 43 51.82 -100.53 -97.22
C THR A 43 51.13 -99.99 -95.97
N ARG A 44 51.77 -100.10 -94.79
CA ARG A 44 51.26 -99.57 -93.51
C ARG A 44 52.41 -99.23 -92.56
N LEU A 45 52.23 -98.13 -91.82
CA LEU A 45 52.94 -97.83 -90.58
C LEU A 45 51.88 -97.59 -89.51
N SER A 46 52.06 -98.14 -88.30
CA SER A 46 51.15 -97.97 -87.16
C SER A 46 51.90 -98.04 -85.84
N LEU A 47 51.39 -97.35 -84.81
CA LEU A 47 51.90 -97.40 -83.44
C LEU A 47 51.06 -98.36 -82.58
N ASP A 48 51.63 -98.83 -81.47
CA ASP A 48 50.98 -99.75 -80.52
C ASP A 48 49.93 -99.08 -79.61
N ALA A 49 49.86 -97.75 -79.60
CA ALA A 49 48.76 -96.99 -79.00
C ALA A 49 48.46 -95.72 -79.82
N PRO A 50 47.19 -95.27 -79.90
CA PRO A 50 46.82 -94.00 -80.53
C PRO A 50 47.00 -92.79 -79.60
N ALA A 51 46.97 -93.01 -78.29
CA ALA A 51 47.27 -92.01 -77.26
C ALA A 51 47.61 -92.70 -75.91
N PHE A 52 48.22 -91.95 -75.00
CA PHE A 52 48.32 -92.31 -73.58
C PHE A 52 48.65 -91.09 -72.71
N GLU A 53 48.53 -91.26 -71.39
CA GLU A 53 48.88 -90.24 -70.40
C GLU A 53 50.17 -90.59 -69.63
N LEU A 54 50.87 -89.56 -69.16
CA LEU A 54 52.01 -89.65 -68.25
C LEU A 54 51.92 -88.53 -67.21
N THR A 55 52.43 -88.74 -66.00
CA THR A 55 52.74 -87.64 -65.08
C THR A 55 54.13 -87.07 -65.43
N VAL A 56 54.37 -85.78 -65.18
CA VAL A 56 55.71 -85.17 -65.34
C VAL A 56 56.79 -86.02 -64.64
N GLY A 57 57.86 -86.37 -65.36
CA GLY A 57 58.95 -87.24 -64.91
C GLY A 57 58.82 -88.72 -65.32
N ALA A 58 57.63 -89.19 -65.72
CA ALA A 58 57.41 -90.57 -66.14
C ALA A 58 57.91 -90.86 -67.58
N ARG A 59 58.10 -92.14 -67.92
CA ARG A 59 58.51 -92.60 -69.25
C ARG A 59 57.69 -93.81 -69.71
N ARG A 60 57.49 -93.94 -71.02
CA ARG A 60 56.87 -95.11 -71.66
C ARG A 60 57.49 -95.37 -73.04
N SER A 61 57.79 -96.63 -73.36
CA SER A 61 58.17 -97.04 -74.71
C SER A 61 56.95 -97.21 -75.62
N VAL A 62 57.13 -96.89 -76.91
CA VAL A 62 56.15 -96.98 -78.00
C VAL A 62 56.75 -97.82 -79.12
N ARG A 63 55.97 -98.73 -79.70
CA ARG A 63 56.40 -99.63 -80.78
C ARG A 63 55.76 -99.24 -82.10
N ALA A 64 56.56 -98.75 -83.03
CA ALA A 64 56.19 -98.69 -84.45
C ALA A 64 56.19 -100.10 -85.07
N THR A 65 55.17 -100.39 -85.87
CA THR A 65 55.06 -101.59 -86.72
C THR A 65 54.98 -101.16 -88.17
N VAL A 66 55.87 -101.68 -89.01
CA VAL A 66 55.94 -101.39 -90.45
C VAL A 66 55.60 -102.63 -91.25
N GLN A 67 54.71 -102.48 -92.23
CA GLN A 67 54.30 -103.52 -93.16
C GLN A 67 54.52 -103.03 -94.59
N GLY A 68 54.85 -103.95 -95.49
CA GLY A 68 55.16 -103.65 -96.88
C GLY A 68 55.13 -104.91 -97.74
N ALA A 69 55.33 -104.72 -99.03
CA ALA A 69 55.54 -105.79 -100.01
C ALA A 69 57.01 -105.80 -100.47
N GLY A 70 57.48 -106.95 -100.95
CA GLY A 70 58.88 -107.13 -101.38
C GLY A 70 59.89 -107.02 -100.24
N ASN A 71 61.16 -106.81 -100.59
CA ASN A 71 62.23 -106.57 -99.62
C ASN A 71 62.25 -105.09 -99.21
N PHE A 72 61.44 -104.70 -98.22
CA PHE A 72 61.31 -103.32 -97.73
C PHE A 72 62.09 -103.08 -96.43
N ASN A 73 62.46 -101.83 -96.17
CA ASN A 73 63.16 -101.40 -94.95
C ASN A 73 62.14 -101.01 -93.86
N PRO A 74 62.08 -101.71 -92.71
CA PRO A 74 61.14 -101.42 -91.63
C PRO A 74 61.60 -100.30 -90.67
N ALA A 75 62.73 -99.63 -90.93
CA ALA A 75 63.23 -98.57 -90.06
C ALA A 75 62.31 -97.33 -90.06
N VAL A 76 62.23 -96.68 -88.89
CA VAL A 76 61.52 -95.42 -88.67
C VAL A 76 62.41 -94.40 -87.97
N THR A 77 62.14 -93.12 -88.20
CA THR A 77 62.63 -92.01 -87.36
C THR A 77 61.50 -91.47 -86.49
N TRP A 78 61.83 -91.04 -85.27
CA TRP A 78 60.89 -90.51 -84.30
C TRP A 78 61.07 -89.00 -84.11
N ALA A 79 59.95 -88.30 -83.91
CA ALA A 79 59.93 -86.89 -83.54
C ALA A 79 58.77 -86.60 -82.57
N SER A 80 58.93 -85.56 -81.75
CA SER A 80 57.84 -84.95 -80.97
C SER A 80 57.66 -83.51 -81.40
N ASP A 81 56.42 -83.04 -81.50
CA ASP A 81 56.10 -81.63 -81.79
C ASP A 81 56.48 -80.69 -80.63
N ARG A 82 56.52 -81.21 -79.39
CA ARG A 82 56.74 -80.46 -78.16
C ARG A 82 57.65 -81.24 -77.18
N PRO A 83 58.97 -81.34 -77.46
CA PRO A 83 59.91 -82.09 -76.62
C PRO A 83 59.98 -81.65 -75.15
N SER A 84 59.61 -80.39 -74.84
CA SER A 84 59.52 -79.86 -73.48
C SER A 84 58.27 -80.29 -72.71
N VAL A 85 57.26 -80.85 -73.39
CA VAL A 85 56.10 -81.52 -72.78
C VAL A 85 56.38 -83.01 -72.71
N ALA A 86 56.60 -83.65 -73.87
CA ALA A 86 57.08 -85.01 -73.96
C ALA A 86 58.11 -85.15 -75.09
N SER A 87 59.29 -85.67 -74.78
CA SER A 87 60.34 -85.99 -75.76
C SER A 87 60.27 -87.47 -76.17
N VAL A 88 60.88 -87.83 -77.29
CA VAL A 88 61.00 -89.22 -77.77
C VAL A 88 62.41 -89.46 -78.31
N ASP A 89 62.99 -90.63 -78.07
CA ASP A 89 64.29 -91.03 -78.60
C ASP A 89 64.19 -91.85 -79.90
N GLY A 90 65.35 -92.18 -80.49
CA GLY A 90 65.43 -93.00 -81.71
C GLY A 90 64.94 -94.46 -81.57
N GLN A 91 64.62 -94.90 -80.35
CA GLN A 91 64.15 -96.25 -80.04
C GLN A 91 62.64 -96.27 -79.70
N GLY A 92 62.00 -95.10 -79.63
CA GLY A 92 60.58 -94.94 -79.30
C GLY A 92 60.29 -94.80 -77.81
N GLN A 93 61.28 -94.54 -76.94
CA GLN A 93 61.01 -94.20 -75.55
C GLN A 93 60.57 -92.75 -75.41
N VAL A 94 59.33 -92.54 -74.98
CA VAL A 94 58.74 -91.24 -74.66
C VAL A 94 59.01 -90.88 -73.21
N SER A 95 59.44 -89.64 -72.96
CA SER A 95 59.72 -89.09 -71.62
C SER A 95 58.94 -87.80 -71.36
N ALA A 96 58.14 -87.76 -70.30
CA ALA A 96 57.37 -86.58 -69.89
C ALA A 96 58.24 -85.58 -69.13
N ALA A 97 58.34 -84.35 -69.64
CA ALA A 97 59.19 -83.28 -69.12
C ALA A 97 58.40 -82.08 -68.54
N GLY A 98 57.17 -81.86 -68.98
CA GLY A 98 56.33 -80.75 -68.53
C GLY A 98 54.86 -80.96 -68.87
N ALA A 99 53.94 -80.38 -68.08
CA ALA A 99 52.51 -80.59 -68.28
C ALA A 99 51.98 -79.94 -69.57
N GLY A 100 51.05 -80.62 -70.24
CA GLY A 100 50.49 -80.22 -71.53
C GLY A 100 50.15 -81.43 -72.39
N ILE A 101 49.96 -81.21 -73.70
CA ILE A 101 49.77 -82.28 -74.68
C ILE A 101 50.87 -82.17 -75.75
N ALA A 102 51.39 -83.31 -76.21
CA ALA A 102 52.37 -83.41 -77.29
C ALA A 102 52.01 -84.56 -78.26
N THR A 103 52.43 -84.45 -79.51
CA THR A 103 52.23 -85.45 -80.56
C THR A 103 53.56 -86.13 -80.91
N VAL A 104 53.67 -87.42 -80.64
CA VAL A 104 54.84 -88.25 -80.99
C VAL A 104 54.57 -88.96 -82.31
N THR A 105 55.48 -88.83 -83.27
CA THR A 105 55.33 -89.32 -84.66
C THR A 105 56.49 -90.21 -85.06
N ALA A 106 56.19 -91.41 -85.56
CA ALA A 106 57.11 -92.21 -86.36
C ALA A 106 56.94 -91.87 -87.85
N THR A 107 58.05 -91.75 -88.59
CA THR A 107 58.09 -91.61 -90.05
C THR A 107 58.93 -92.76 -90.63
N SER A 108 58.49 -93.43 -91.70
CA SER A 108 59.31 -94.47 -92.34
C SER A 108 60.56 -93.88 -93.01
N VAL A 109 61.70 -94.56 -92.88
CA VAL A 109 62.96 -94.19 -93.54
C VAL A 109 62.92 -94.43 -95.05
N GLN A 110 62.14 -95.41 -95.53
CA GLN A 110 62.01 -95.71 -96.96
C GLN A 110 60.99 -94.83 -97.67
N ASP A 111 59.87 -94.52 -97.01
CA ASP A 111 58.80 -93.70 -97.57
C ASP A 111 58.38 -92.63 -96.54
N PRO A 112 58.98 -91.42 -96.59
CA PRO A 112 58.66 -90.33 -95.66
C PRO A 112 57.21 -89.83 -95.70
N SER A 113 56.39 -90.25 -96.68
CA SER A 113 54.95 -90.00 -96.69
C SER A 113 54.20 -90.91 -95.69
N ARG A 114 54.77 -92.07 -95.33
CA ARG A 114 54.20 -92.98 -94.32
C ARG A 114 54.60 -92.53 -92.94
N LYS A 115 53.61 -92.00 -92.21
CA LYS A 115 53.73 -91.57 -90.82
C LYS A 115 52.64 -92.21 -89.98
N ALA A 116 52.93 -92.44 -88.71
CA ALA A 116 51.93 -92.73 -87.69
C ALA A 116 52.26 -91.93 -86.44
N SER A 117 51.23 -91.36 -85.83
CA SER A 117 51.34 -90.43 -84.70
C SER A 117 50.45 -90.87 -83.55
N LEU A 118 50.86 -90.55 -82.33
CA LEU A 118 50.04 -90.69 -81.12
C LEU A 118 50.09 -89.42 -80.27
N THR A 119 49.07 -89.26 -79.43
CA THR A 119 48.96 -88.13 -78.49
C THR A 119 49.45 -88.55 -77.10
N VAL A 120 50.33 -87.74 -76.52
CA VAL A 120 50.84 -87.87 -75.15
C VAL A 120 50.28 -86.73 -74.31
N THR A 121 49.36 -87.03 -73.40
CA THR A 121 48.89 -86.07 -72.39
C THR A 121 49.81 -86.15 -71.18
N VAL A 122 50.50 -85.07 -70.85
CA VAL A 122 51.31 -84.97 -69.64
C VAL A 122 50.57 -84.18 -68.57
N THR A 123 50.23 -84.83 -67.46
CA THR A 123 49.58 -84.20 -66.32
C THR A 123 50.61 -83.74 -65.28
N ALA A 124 50.35 -82.59 -64.66
CA ALA A 124 51.07 -82.19 -63.46
C ALA A 124 50.65 -83.09 -62.28
N PRO A 125 51.51 -83.34 -61.29
CA PRO A 125 51.10 -83.97 -60.04
C PRO A 125 49.94 -83.21 -59.40
N PRO A 126 48.93 -83.88 -58.81
CA PRO A 126 47.81 -83.21 -58.17
C PRO A 126 48.29 -82.36 -56.97
N ALA A 127 47.77 -81.14 -56.85
CA ALA A 127 48.07 -80.26 -55.74
C ALA A 127 47.50 -80.80 -54.41
N PRO A 128 48.18 -80.61 -53.27
CA PRO A 128 47.70 -81.08 -51.97
C PRO A 128 46.41 -80.34 -51.57
N VAL A 129 45.41 -81.12 -51.17
CA VAL A 129 44.12 -80.60 -50.66
C VAL A 129 44.32 -80.04 -49.25
N PRO A 130 43.86 -78.82 -48.93
CA PRO A 130 43.86 -78.31 -47.56
C PRO A 130 43.00 -79.18 -46.64
N GLY A 131 43.54 -79.56 -45.49
CA GLY A 131 42.81 -80.31 -44.46
C GLY A 131 41.70 -79.48 -43.80
N PRO A 132 40.88 -80.09 -42.92
CA PRO A 132 39.82 -79.37 -42.21
C PRO A 132 40.41 -78.23 -41.37
N VAL A 133 40.01 -77.00 -41.65
CA VAL A 133 40.33 -75.84 -40.81
C VAL A 133 39.71 -76.02 -39.43
N ALA A 134 40.56 -76.00 -38.40
CA ALA A 134 40.12 -76.09 -37.01
C ALA A 134 39.19 -74.91 -36.66
N PRO A 135 38.17 -75.12 -35.81
CA PRO A 135 37.28 -74.03 -35.39
C PRO A 135 38.05 -73.02 -34.53
N THR A 136 38.03 -71.75 -34.94
CA THR A 136 38.77 -70.67 -34.28
C THR A 136 37.94 -69.39 -34.23
N VAL A 137 38.06 -68.65 -33.14
CA VAL A 137 37.50 -67.30 -33.00
C VAL A 137 38.52 -66.31 -33.57
N THR A 138 38.09 -65.36 -34.39
CA THR A 138 38.95 -64.39 -35.09
C THR A 138 38.74 -62.94 -34.65
N GLY A 139 37.69 -62.65 -33.87
CA GLY A 139 37.49 -61.33 -33.27
C GLY A 139 36.21 -61.18 -32.46
N MET A 140 36.11 -60.07 -31.73
CA MET A 140 34.91 -59.68 -30.98
C MET A 140 34.67 -58.17 -31.09
N SER A 141 33.40 -57.76 -31.14
CA SER A 141 32.99 -56.36 -30.98
C SER A 141 31.69 -56.23 -30.16
N LEU A 142 31.41 -55.02 -29.66
CA LEU A 142 30.18 -54.69 -28.95
C LEU A 142 29.35 -53.67 -29.73
N SER A 143 28.04 -53.63 -29.51
CA SER A 143 27.15 -52.59 -30.09
C SER A 143 27.36 -51.20 -29.48
N HIS A 144 28.10 -51.08 -28.37
CA HIS A 144 28.41 -49.82 -27.69
C HIS A 144 29.85 -49.82 -27.18
N THR A 145 30.55 -48.68 -27.27
CA THR A 145 31.90 -48.47 -26.68
C THR A 145 31.84 -47.72 -25.34
N ALA A 146 30.79 -46.94 -25.10
CA ALA A 146 30.51 -46.31 -23.82
C ALA A 146 28.99 -46.12 -23.62
N LEU A 147 28.57 -46.01 -22.36
CA LEU A 147 27.21 -45.68 -21.96
C LEU A 147 27.23 -44.59 -20.86
N LYS A 148 26.22 -43.73 -20.87
CA LYS A 148 25.94 -42.79 -19.78
C LYS A 148 24.51 -43.01 -19.30
N LEU A 149 24.35 -43.50 -18.08
CA LEU A 149 23.06 -43.89 -17.49
C LEU A 149 22.81 -43.12 -16.19
N THR A 150 21.54 -42.87 -15.87
CA THR A 150 21.14 -42.47 -14.50
C THR A 150 20.94 -43.73 -13.66
N VAL A 151 21.15 -43.67 -12.34
CA VAL A 151 20.80 -44.76 -11.40
C VAL A 151 19.38 -45.28 -11.68
N GLY A 152 19.23 -46.62 -11.72
CA GLY A 152 17.99 -47.31 -12.10
C GLY A 152 17.79 -47.51 -13.62
N GLY A 153 18.55 -46.80 -14.47
CA GLY A 153 18.52 -46.96 -15.92
C GLY A 153 19.10 -48.29 -16.40
N THR A 154 18.59 -48.81 -17.51
CA THR A 154 19.07 -50.05 -18.14
C THR A 154 19.30 -49.86 -19.64
N GLN A 155 20.23 -50.63 -20.21
CA GLN A 155 20.54 -50.63 -21.64
C GLN A 155 20.98 -52.04 -22.08
N ALA A 156 20.46 -52.53 -23.19
CA ALA A 156 20.95 -53.76 -23.80
C ALA A 156 22.22 -53.50 -24.62
N VAL A 157 23.26 -54.32 -24.42
CA VAL A 157 24.47 -54.34 -25.24
C VAL A 157 24.62 -55.72 -25.87
N THR A 158 24.81 -55.75 -27.19
CA THR A 158 25.02 -56.98 -27.95
C THR A 158 26.51 -57.18 -28.17
N ALA A 159 27.00 -58.40 -27.99
CA ALA A 159 28.34 -58.80 -28.40
C ALA A 159 28.27 -59.59 -29.72
N THR A 160 29.17 -59.29 -30.65
CA THR A 160 29.32 -59.99 -31.93
C THR A 160 30.63 -60.75 -31.93
N VAL A 161 30.58 -62.06 -32.15
CA VAL A 161 31.75 -62.95 -32.21
C VAL A 161 31.98 -63.37 -33.66
N GLN A 162 33.22 -63.22 -34.14
CA GLN A 162 33.65 -63.63 -35.47
C GLN A 162 34.58 -64.85 -35.36
N GLY A 163 34.57 -65.72 -36.37
CA GLY A 163 35.38 -66.93 -36.38
C GLY A 163 35.31 -67.71 -37.69
N THR A 164 36.06 -68.79 -37.77
CA THR A 164 36.11 -69.72 -38.90
C THR A 164 35.85 -71.15 -38.46
N GLY A 165 35.26 -71.97 -39.35
CA GLY A 165 34.78 -73.32 -39.02
C GLY A 165 33.56 -73.31 -38.09
N ASN A 166 33.30 -74.43 -37.42
CA ASN A 166 32.22 -74.55 -36.44
C ASN A 166 32.66 -74.04 -35.05
N PHE A 167 32.90 -72.74 -34.93
CA PHE A 167 33.35 -72.10 -33.68
C PHE A 167 32.18 -71.83 -32.71
N ASN A 168 32.49 -71.62 -31.42
CA ASN A 168 31.50 -71.28 -30.40
C ASN A 168 31.26 -69.75 -30.35
N PRO A 169 30.06 -69.23 -30.69
CA PRO A 169 29.75 -67.81 -30.67
C PRO A 169 29.28 -67.29 -29.30
N ALA A 170 29.16 -68.15 -28.28
CA ALA A 170 28.68 -67.75 -26.96
C ALA A 170 29.67 -66.81 -26.25
N VAL A 171 29.12 -65.90 -25.44
CA VAL A 171 29.89 -64.93 -24.66
C VAL A 171 29.55 -64.99 -23.17
N THR A 172 30.52 -64.67 -22.33
CA THR A 172 30.34 -64.47 -20.90
C THR A 172 30.53 -63.00 -20.57
N TRP A 173 29.58 -62.40 -19.86
CA TRP A 173 29.60 -61.00 -19.45
C TRP A 173 30.17 -60.83 -18.05
N THR A 174 30.93 -59.75 -17.84
CA THR A 174 31.50 -59.35 -16.56
C THR A 174 31.45 -57.82 -16.40
N THR A 175 31.50 -57.34 -15.16
CA THR A 175 31.62 -55.92 -14.82
C THR A 175 32.74 -55.72 -13.82
N SER A 176 33.51 -54.63 -13.95
CA SER A 176 34.57 -54.29 -12.99
C SER A 176 34.01 -53.77 -11.66
N ASN A 177 32.75 -53.33 -11.61
CA ASN A 177 32.09 -52.90 -10.38
C ASN A 177 30.55 -53.02 -10.49
N ALA A 178 30.01 -54.14 -10.01
CA ALA A 178 28.56 -54.39 -9.97
C ALA A 178 27.78 -53.42 -9.07
N GLY A 179 28.43 -52.79 -8.09
CA GLY A 179 27.82 -51.74 -7.26
C GLY A 179 27.61 -50.42 -8.00
N VAL A 180 28.33 -50.17 -9.09
CA VAL A 180 28.10 -49.04 -10.00
C VAL A 180 27.22 -49.46 -11.17
N ALA A 181 27.58 -50.51 -11.90
CA ALA A 181 26.76 -51.06 -12.98
C ALA A 181 26.88 -52.58 -13.09
N GLY A 182 25.75 -53.27 -12.97
CA GLY A 182 25.61 -54.70 -13.24
C GLY A 182 25.42 -54.99 -14.72
N VAL A 183 25.65 -56.24 -15.12
CA VAL A 183 25.31 -56.77 -16.46
C VAL A 183 24.76 -58.19 -16.30
N ASP A 184 23.69 -58.53 -17.00
CA ASP A 184 23.13 -59.89 -16.99
C ASP A 184 23.70 -60.78 -18.12
N ALA A 185 23.35 -62.07 -18.12
CA ALA A 185 23.83 -63.03 -19.10
C ALA A 185 23.39 -62.73 -20.55
N ALA A 186 22.38 -61.88 -20.75
CA ALA A 186 21.90 -61.43 -22.06
C ALA A 186 22.56 -60.10 -22.51
N GLY A 187 23.46 -59.53 -21.70
CA GLY A 187 24.12 -58.25 -21.99
C GLY A 187 23.32 -57.01 -21.57
N ARG A 188 22.29 -57.14 -20.73
CA ARG A 188 21.56 -55.99 -20.19
C ARG A 188 22.34 -55.33 -19.06
N VAL A 189 22.92 -54.18 -19.35
CA VAL A 189 23.57 -53.31 -18.36
C VAL A 189 22.49 -52.63 -17.50
N THR A 190 22.71 -52.57 -16.20
CA THR A 190 21.81 -51.95 -15.21
C THR A 190 22.60 -51.04 -14.27
N ALA A 191 22.24 -49.76 -14.18
CA ALA A 191 22.92 -48.76 -13.37
C ALA A 191 22.46 -48.80 -11.89
N ALA A 192 23.39 -49.00 -10.97
CA ALA A 192 23.12 -49.23 -9.55
C ALA A 192 23.50 -48.05 -8.64
N ALA A 193 24.67 -47.45 -8.82
CA ALA A 193 25.12 -46.28 -8.05
C ALA A 193 26.04 -45.37 -8.90
N PRO A 194 26.18 -44.06 -8.56
CA PRO A 194 27.01 -43.14 -9.33
C PRO A 194 28.50 -43.55 -9.33
N GLY A 195 29.15 -43.42 -10.49
CA GLY A 195 30.55 -43.80 -10.68
C GLY A 195 30.84 -44.27 -12.10
N THR A 196 31.97 -44.97 -12.28
CA THR A 196 32.33 -45.63 -13.55
C THR A 196 32.59 -47.13 -13.35
N ALA A 197 32.15 -47.94 -14.31
CA ALA A 197 32.41 -49.37 -14.36
C ALA A 197 32.72 -49.79 -15.81
N THR A 198 33.54 -50.81 -15.98
CA THR A 198 33.85 -51.40 -17.30
C THR A 198 33.09 -52.70 -17.44
N VAL A 199 32.23 -52.81 -18.45
CA VAL A 199 31.50 -54.04 -18.78
C VAL A 199 32.22 -54.73 -19.93
N THR A 200 32.53 -56.01 -19.76
CA THR A 200 33.38 -56.78 -20.69
C THR A 200 32.70 -58.09 -21.09
N ALA A 201 32.53 -58.31 -22.39
CA ALA A 201 32.23 -59.61 -22.97
C ALA A 201 33.54 -60.37 -23.23
N THR A 202 33.50 -61.69 -23.05
CA THR A 202 34.60 -62.63 -23.29
C THR A 202 34.06 -63.81 -24.08
N SER A 203 34.77 -64.30 -25.11
CA SER A 203 34.28 -65.45 -25.89
C SER A 203 34.44 -66.74 -25.08
N ALA A 204 33.40 -67.58 -25.11
CA ALA A 204 33.46 -68.94 -24.60
C ALA A 204 34.17 -69.92 -25.56
N GLY A 205 34.43 -69.49 -26.81
CA GLY A 205 35.26 -70.23 -27.77
C GLY A 205 36.75 -69.89 -27.68
N ASP A 206 37.09 -68.65 -27.28
CA ASP A 206 38.47 -68.21 -27.04
C ASP A 206 38.50 -67.11 -25.96
N PRO A 207 38.88 -67.44 -24.71
CA PRO A 207 38.96 -66.46 -23.62
C PRO A 207 40.03 -65.36 -23.78
N SER A 208 40.85 -65.38 -24.83
CA SER A 208 41.69 -64.23 -25.20
C SER A 208 40.90 -63.15 -25.95
N GLN A 209 39.84 -63.53 -26.67
CA GLN A 209 38.98 -62.62 -27.44
C GLN A 209 37.95 -61.95 -26.52
N ARG A 210 38.10 -60.62 -26.37
CA ARG A 210 37.30 -59.81 -25.46
C ARG A 210 37.00 -58.45 -26.08
N ALA A 211 35.86 -57.88 -25.71
CA ALA A 211 35.50 -56.51 -26.02
C ALA A 211 34.79 -55.88 -24.81
N SER A 212 35.02 -54.59 -24.58
CA SER A 212 34.57 -53.88 -23.37
C SER A 212 34.02 -52.50 -23.66
N LEU A 213 33.13 -52.02 -22.80
CA LEU A 213 32.62 -50.65 -22.79
C LEU A 213 32.76 -49.99 -21.41
N THR A 214 32.84 -48.66 -21.40
CA THR A 214 32.80 -47.86 -20.17
C THR A 214 31.37 -47.40 -19.88
N VAL A 215 30.84 -47.77 -18.72
CA VAL A 215 29.54 -47.34 -18.21
C VAL A 215 29.75 -46.26 -17.15
N THR A 216 29.34 -45.04 -17.46
CA THR A 216 29.31 -43.91 -16.50
C THR A 216 27.90 -43.78 -15.95
N VAL A 217 27.75 -43.99 -14.64
CA VAL A 217 26.48 -43.80 -13.94
C VAL A 217 26.49 -42.45 -13.23
N ILE A 218 25.44 -41.66 -13.45
CA ILE A 218 25.20 -40.40 -12.75
C ILE A 218 24.05 -40.53 -11.75
N ALA A 219 24.12 -39.77 -10.67
CA ALA A 219 22.97 -39.58 -9.78
C ALA A 219 21.82 -38.90 -10.55
N PRO A 220 20.55 -39.19 -10.22
CA PRO A 220 19.45 -38.36 -10.68
C PRO A 220 19.64 -36.94 -10.14
N VAL A 221 19.40 -35.94 -10.98
CA VAL A 221 19.38 -34.54 -10.53
C VAL A 221 18.18 -34.39 -9.58
N PRO A 222 18.36 -33.93 -8.32
CA PRO A 222 17.25 -33.76 -7.40
C PRO A 222 16.29 -32.71 -7.95
N THR A 223 15.02 -33.09 -8.13
CA THR A 223 13.98 -32.18 -8.58
C THR A 223 13.82 -31.03 -7.59
N ALA A 224 13.83 -29.80 -8.11
CA ALA A 224 13.56 -28.62 -7.33
C ALA A 224 12.12 -28.69 -6.80
N THR A 225 11.93 -28.57 -5.48
CA THR A 225 10.59 -28.46 -4.88
C THR A 225 10.59 -27.37 -3.84
N VAL A 226 9.51 -26.57 -3.79
CA VAL A 226 9.27 -25.59 -2.72
C VAL A 226 8.27 -26.21 -1.74
N THR A 227 8.64 -26.28 -0.47
CA THR A 227 7.79 -26.86 0.59
C THR A 227 6.98 -25.79 1.32
N GLY A 228 7.50 -24.57 1.44
CA GLY A 228 6.80 -23.47 2.12
C GLY A 228 7.53 -22.12 2.03
N VAL A 229 6.94 -21.12 2.70
CA VAL A 229 7.51 -19.80 2.96
C VAL A 229 7.35 -19.53 4.45
N VAL A 230 8.32 -18.90 5.10
CA VAL A 230 8.27 -18.48 6.51
C VAL A 230 8.58 -16.99 6.61
N LEU A 231 7.83 -16.26 7.44
CA LEU A 231 8.09 -14.84 7.73
C LEU A 231 8.74 -14.65 9.09
N SER A 232 9.64 -13.67 9.18
CA SER A 232 10.18 -13.17 10.45
C SER A 232 10.24 -11.63 10.43
N PRO A 233 9.59 -10.93 11.39
CA PRO A 233 8.71 -11.46 12.43
C PRO A 233 7.37 -11.99 11.84
N THR A 234 6.58 -12.67 12.67
CA THR A 234 5.27 -13.24 12.30
C THR A 234 4.08 -12.29 12.52
N ASN A 235 4.29 -11.14 13.17
CA ASN A 235 3.33 -10.06 13.34
C ASN A 235 4.07 -8.73 13.53
N LEU A 236 3.40 -7.61 13.26
CA LEU A 236 3.93 -6.27 13.48
C LEU A 236 2.91 -5.39 14.21
N ASN A 237 3.40 -4.61 15.18
CA ASN A 237 2.67 -3.50 15.80
C ASN A 237 3.48 -2.24 15.54
N LEU A 238 2.93 -1.27 14.80
CA LEU A 238 3.59 -0.04 14.40
C LEU A 238 2.75 1.18 14.80
N THR A 239 3.38 2.34 15.00
CA THR A 239 2.69 3.63 14.96
C THR A 239 2.67 4.17 13.52
N THR A 240 1.71 5.03 13.20
CA THR A 240 1.69 5.77 11.91
C THR A 240 3.04 6.44 11.61
N GLY A 241 3.57 6.25 10.40
CA GLY A 241 4.90 6.69 9.98
C GLY A 241 6.04 5.74 10.34
N GLY A 242 5.81 4.76 11.23
CA GLY A 242 6.78 3.73 11.58
C GLY A 242 7.02 2.73 10.44
N THR A 243 8.25 2.20 10.35
CA THR A 243 8.64 1.22 9.31
C THR A 243 9.45 0.08 9.89
N GLN A 244 9.22 -1.14 9.41
CA GLN A 244 9.94 -2.34 9.86
C GLN A 244 10.16 -3.30 8.69
N SER A 245 11.36 -3.86 8.58
CA SER A 245 11.67 -4.90 7.58
C SER A 245 11.16 -6.27 8.03
N VAL A 246 10.63 -7.03 7.09
CA VAL A 246 10.18 -8.42 7.26
C VAL A 246 11.01 -9.30 6.34
N THR A 247 11.64 -10.34 6.89
CA THR A 247 12.36 -11.34 6.09
C THR A 247 11.39 -12.46 5.71
N ALA A 248 11.39 -12.83 4.43
CA ALA A 248 10.73 -14.05 3.95
C ALA A 248 11.78 -15.09 3.57
N THR A 249 11.63 -16.31 4.08
CA THR A 249 12.50 -17.45 3.78
C THR A 249 11.70 -18.50 3.03
N VAL A 250 12.03 -18.73 1.76
CA VAL A 250 11.50 -19.85 0.96
C VAL A 250 12.19 -21.14 1.38
N GLN A 251 11.41 -22.19 1.63
CA GLN A 251 11.89 -23.51 2.05
C GLN A 251 11.66 -24.53 0.92
N GLY A 252 12.59 -25.46 0.73
CA GLY A 252 12.53 -26.42 -0.38
C GLY A 252 13.68 -27.41 -0.41
N THR A 253 13.74 -28.21 -1.48
CA THR A 253 14.82 -29.17 -1.79
C THR A 253 15.29 -29.02 -3.22
N GLY A 254 16.55 -29.40 -3.51
CA GLY A 254 17.14 -29.20 -4.83
C GLY A 254 17.48 -27.73 -5.09
N ASN A 255 17.62 -27.35 -6.37
CA ASN A 255 17.95 -25.99 -6.78
C ASN A 255 16.67 -25.22 -7.17
N PHE A 256 16.03 -24.57 -6.19
CA PHE A 256 14.80 -23.80 -6.36
C PHE A 256 15.05 -22.28 -6.28
N ASP A 257 14.11 -21.48 -6.79
CA ASP A 257 14.17 -20.01 -6.71
C ASP A 257 13.78 -19.53 -5.28
N PRO A 258 14.67 -18.84 -4.55
CA PRO A 258 14.38 -18.32 -3.22
C PRO A 258 13.60 -16.99 -3.24
N ALA A 259 13.30 -16.41 -4.41
CA ALA A 259 12.61 -15.14 -4.51
C ALA A 259 11.14 -15.20 -4.07
N VAL A 260 10.64 -14.07 -3.57
CA VAL A 260 9.23 -13.86 -3.23
C VAL A 260 8.69 -12.58 -3.87
N THR A 261 7.38 -12.54 -4.06
CA THR A 261 6.61 -11.32 -4.34
C THR A 261 5.82 -10.92 -3.09
N TRP A 262 5.78 -9.62 -2.80
CA TRP A 262 5.10 -9.06 -1.63
C TRP A 262 3.79 -8.38 -2.01
N THR A 263 2.74 -8.57 -1.20
CA THR A 263 1.46 -7.87 -1.31
C THR A 263 0.94 -7.41 0.05
N THR A 264 0.06 -6.41 0.04
CA THR A 264 -0.68 -5.93 1.21
C THR A 264 -2.18 -6.01 0.95
N SER A 265 -2.99 -6.36 1.97
CA SER A 265 -4.45 -6.31 1.88
C SER A 265 -5.01 -4.88 1.95
N ASN A 266 -4.23 -3.90 2.46
CA ASN A 266 -4.65 -2.51 2.56
C ASN A 266 -3.43 -1.57 2.64
N ALA A 267 -3.01 -1.03 1.49
CA ALA A 267 -1.91 -0.07 1.39
C ALA A 267 -2.19 1.26 2.11
N GLY A 268 -3.46 1.62 2.34
CA GLY A 268 -3.85 2.80 3.11
C GLY A 268 -3.59 2.66 4.62
N VAL A 269 -3.48 1.42 5.12
CA VAL A 269 -3.06 1.13 6.51
C VAL A 269 -1.57 0.79 6.56
N ALA A 270 -1.10 -0.16 5.76
CA ALA A 270 0.32 -0.50 5.66
C ALA A 270 0.72 -0.93 4.26
N GLY A 271 1.73 -0.25 3.69
CA GLY A 271 2.40 -0.65 2.46
C GLY A 271 3.57 -1.61 2.73
N VAL A 272 4.01 -2.33 1.71
CA VAL A 272 5.24 -3.14 1.70
C VAL A 272 5.95 -2.96 0.36
N ASP A 273 7.28 -2.86 0.37
CA ASP A 273 8.09 -2.78 -0.85
C ASP A 273 8.63 -4.16 -1.31
N ALA A 274 9.31 -4.18 -2.45
CA ALA A 274 9.90 -5.41 -3.00
C ALA A 274 10.99 -6.05 -2.11
N GLY A 275 11.57 -5.28 -1.17
CA GLY A 275 12.54 -5.75 -0.18
C GLY A 275 11.91 -6.26 1.12
N GLY A 276 10.57 -6.26 1.23
CA GLY A 276 9.86 -6.65 2.45
C GLY A 276 9.83 -5.58 3.54
N ARG A 277 10.15 -4.31 3.21
CA ARG A 277 10.05 -3.21 4.18
C ARG A 277 8.62 -2.71 4.27
N VAL A 278 7.99 -2.95 5.42
CA VAL A 278 6.64 -2.50 5.74
C VAL A 278 6.68 -1.05 6.22
N THR A 279 5.71 -0.24 5.78
CA THR A 279 5.55 1.18 6.15
C THR A 279 4.11 1.43 6.58
N ALA A 280 3.91 1.94 7.80
CA ALA A 280 2.60 2.22 8.38
C ALA A 280 2.07 3.60 7.94
N ALA A 281 0.90 3.62 7.29
CA ALA A 281 0.30 4.81 6.67
C ALA A 281 -0.87 5.41 7.47
N ALA A 282 -1.77 4.59 8.02
CA ALA A 282 -2.89 5.04 8.84
C ALA A 282 -3.30 3.99 9.88
N PRO A 283 -3.97 4.37 10.98
CA PRO A 283 -4.42 3.43 12.01
C PRO A 283 -5.39 2.37 11.46
N GLY A 284 -5.25 1.12 11.91
CA GLY A 284 -6.06 0.00 11.45
C GLY A 284 -5.28 -1.31 11.44
N GLN A 285 -5.73 -2.27 10.60
CA GLN A 285 -5.05 -3.55 10.42
C GLN A 285 -4.91 -3.90 8.93
N ALA A 286 -3.77 -4.46 8.55
CA ALA A 286 -3.48 -4.94 7.20
C ALA A 286 -2.70 -6.26 7.24
N THR A 287 -2.92 -7.13 6.26
CA THR A 287 -2.21 -8.40 6.12
C THR A 287 -1.17 -8.26 5.03
N ILE A 288 0.10 -8.49 5.37
CA ILE A 288 1.22 -8.54 4.43
C ILE A 288 1.49 -9.99 4.07
N THR A 289 1.68 -10.29 2.78
CA THR A 289 1.88 -11.65 2.28
C THR A 289 3.11 -11.73 1.39
N ALA A 290 3.98 -12.72 1.63
CA ALA A 290 5.05 -13.11 0.71
C ALA A 290 4.64 -14.40 -0.01
N THR A 291 4.72 -14.41 -1.33
CA THR A 291 4.40 -15.56 -2.20
C THR A 291 5.65 -15.97 -2.98
N SER A 292 6.02 -17.25 -2.97
CA SER A 292 7.20 -17.74 -3.67
C SER A 292 7.05 -17.57 -5.19
N VAL A 293 8.13 -17.15 -5.85
CA VAL A 293 8.20 -17.07 -7.33
C VAL A 293 8.25 -18.48 -7.95
N GLY A 294 8.97 -19.42 -7.31
CA GLY A 294 9.13 -20.79 -7.80
C GLY A 294 7.90 -21.70 -7.61
N ASP A 295 7.03 -21.41 -6.63
CA ASP A 295 5.73 -22.08 -6.46
C ASP A 295 4.71 -21.09 -5.84
N PRO A 296 3.88 -20.41 -6.64
CA PRO A 296 2.88 -19.46 -6.16
C PRO A 296 1.77 -20.06 -5.26
N SER A 297 1.69 -21.40 -5.12
CA SER A 297 0.84 -22.00 -4.09
C SER A 297 1.41 -21.79 -2.68
N ARG A 298 2.73 -21.59 -2.56
CA ARG A 298 3.47 -21.39 -1.30
C ARG A 298 3.54 -19.91 -0.98
N ARG A 299 2.87 -19.54 0.10
CA ARG A 299 2.86 -18.19 0.65
C ARG A 299 2.79 -18.23 2.17
N ALA A 300 3.26 -17.17 2.80
CA ALA A 300 3.05 -16.90 4.21
C ALA A 300 2.61 -15.45 4.39
N SER A 301 1.81 -15.20 5.43
CA SER A 301 1.23 -13.90 5.73
C SER A 301 1.45 -13.53 7.18
N LEU A 302 1.62 -12.24 7.45
CA LEU A 302 1.61 -11.66 8.79
C LEU A 302 0.58 -10.54 8.90
N THR A 303 0.17 -10.27 10.14
CA THR A 303 -0.72 -9.16 10.47
C THR A 303 0.09 -7.95 10.93
N VAL A 304 -0.16 -6.80 10.32
CA VAL A 304 0.32 -5.48 10.75
C VAL A 304 -0.85 -4.76 11.40
N THR A 305 -0.71 -4.47 12.69
CA THR A 305 -1.60 -3.54 13.40
C THR A 305 -0.91 -2.17 13.46
N VAL A 306 -1.61 -1.14 13.00
CA VAL A 306 -1.13 0.25 13.05
C VAL A 306 -1.94 1.02 14.09
N SER A 307 -1.26 1.57 15.08
CA SER A 307 -1.82 2.48 16.07
C SER A 307 -1.63 3.93 15.65
N ALA A 308 -2.56 4.80 16.03
CA ALA A 308 -2.32 6.23 16.00
C ALA A 308 -1.13 6.62 16.89
N PRO A 309 -0.39 7.69 16.60
CA PRO A 309 0.53 8.29 17.56
C PRO A 309 -0.19 8.65 18.86
N ALA A 310 0.50 8.52 19.99
CA ALA A 310 -0.06 8.98 21.26
C ALA A 310 -0.40 10.49 21.19
N PRO A 311 -1.52 10.92 21.77
CA PRO A 311 -1.87 12.34 21.79
C PRO A 311 -0.85 13.12 22.60
N THR A 312 -0.59 14.37 22.21
CA THR A 312 0.37 15.25 22.89
C THR A 312 -0.22 16.62 23.13
N VAL A 313 0.18 17.29 24.21
CA VAL A 313 -0.06 18.72 24.42
C VAL A 313 1.26 19.46 24.14
N THR A 314 1.24 20.38 23.19
CA THR A 314 2.43 21.14 22.76
C THR A 314 2.55 22.49 23.47
N GLY A 315 1.43 23.10 23.88
CA GLY A 315 1.45 24.38 24.57
C GLY A 315 0.07 24.85 25.05
N VAL A 316 0.08 25.98 25.73
CA VAL A 316 -1.11 26.79 26.05
C VAL A 316 -0.82 28.21 25.59
N THR A 317 -1.81 28.93 25.06
CA THR A 317 -1.72 30.36 24.75
C THR A 317 -2.91 31.09 25.33
N LEU A 318 -2.72 32.33 25.80
CA LEU A 318 -3.78 33.21 26.30
C LEU A 318 -4.08 34.34 25.32
N SER A 319 -5.34 34.74 25.23
CA SER A 319 -5.78 35.94 24.50
C SER A 319 -6.80 36.71 25.34
N PRO A 320 -6.59 38.03 25.60
CA PRO A 320 -5.41 38.82 25.24
C PRO A 320 -4.13 38.37 25.98
N ALA A 321 -2.96 38.78 25.49
CA ALA A 321 -1.66 38.43 26.07
C ALA A 321 -1.23 39.31 27.27
N SER A 322 -1.94 40.41 27.50
CA SER A 322 -1.80 41.33 28.65
C SER A 322 -3.14 42.03 28.86
N LEU A 323 -3.44 42.43 30.09
CA LEU A 323 -4.73 43.03 30.42
C LEU A 323 -4.54 44.26 31.33
N THR A 324 -5.25 45.35 31.04
CA THR A 324 -5.37 46.49 31.95
C THR A 324 -6.84 46.72 32.24
N LEU A 325 -7.23 46.66 33.52
CA LEU A 325 -8.59 46.86 33.98
C LEU A 325 -8.65 48.04 34.95
N THR A 326 -9.79 48.70 34.99
CA THR A 326 -10.18 49.56 36.11
C THR A 326 -10.68 48.69 37.28
N ALA A 327 -10.42 49.06 38.53
CA ALA A 327 -11.00 48.38 39.69
C ALA A 327 -12.53 48.29 39.59
N GLY A 328 -13.12 47.13 39.89
CA GLY A 328 -14.52 46.79 39.63
C GLY A 328 -14.81 46.29 38.20
N GLY A 329 -13.92 46.56 37.23
CA GLY A 329 -14.01 46.06 35.86
C GLY A 329 -13.68 44.58 35.73
N SER A 330 -14.12 43.97 34.62
CA SER A 330 -13.85 42.55 34.33
C SER A 330 -13.85 42.24 32.84
N GLN A 331 -13.07 41.25 32.41
CA GLN A 331 -12.95 40.85 31.01
C GLN A 331 -12.64 39.34 30.90
N PRO A 332 -13.22 38.60 29.92
CA PRO A 332 -12.83 37.21 29.65
C PRO A 332 -11.42 37.12 29.06
N VAL A 333 -10.70 36.06 29.43
CA VAL A 333 -9.43 35.65 28.81
C VAL A 333 -9.60 34.24 28.26
N THR A 334 -9.42 34.07 26.95
CA THR A 334 -9.49 32.76 26.31
C THR A 334 -8.15 32.05 26.45
N ALA A 335 -8.15 30.86 27.06
CA ALA A 335 -7.04 29.92 26.96
C ALA A 335 -7.23 28.97 25.77
N THR A 336 -6.17 28.71 25.02
CA THR A 336 -6.16 27.73 23.92
C THR A 336 -5.07 26.71 24.18
N VAL A 337 -5.47 25.46 24.41
CA VAL A 337 -4.55 24.31 24.54
C VAL A 337 -4.24 23.76 23.15
N GLN A 338 -2.94 23.71 22.82
CA GLN A 338 -2.42 23.25 21.54
C GLN A 338 -1.85 21.83 21.69
N GLY A 339 -1.97 21.00 20.65
CA GLY A 339 -1.57 19.59 20.74
C GLY A 339 -1.88 18.79 19.47
N THR A 340 -1.60 17.48 19.52
CA THR A 340 -1.84 16.52 18.43
C THR A 340 -2.74 15.38 18.90
N GLY A 341 -3.61 14.87 18.01
CA GLY A 341 -4.52 13.77 18.32
C GLY A 341 -5.70 14.18 19.21
N SER A 342 -6.22 13.23 20.00
CA SER A 342 -7.30 13.48 20.97
C SER A 342 -6.72 13.70 22.37
N PHE A 343 -6.68 14.95 22.81
CA PHE A 343 -6.18 15.39 24.11
C PHE A 343 -7.20 16.28 24.82
N ASP A 344 -7.09 16.40 26.14
CA ASP A 344 -7.92 17.31 26.93
C ASP A 344 -7.53 18.78 26.65
N ARG A 345 -8.54 19.61 26.36
CA ARG A 345 -8.40 21.03 26.03
C ARG A 345 -8.77 21.95 27.21
N ASN A 346 -9.20 21.38 28.34
CA ASN A 346 -9.49 22.13 29.54
C ASN A 346 -8.21 22.69 30.20
N VAL A 347 -8.39 23.75 30.96
CA VAL A 347 -7.35 24.38 31.78
C VAL A 347 -7.83 24.60 33.21
N THR A 348 -6.90 24.63 34.16
CA THR A 348 -7.14 25.15 35.51
C THR A 348 -6.54 26.55 35.62
N TRP A 349 -7.33 27.50 36.13
CA TRP A 349 -6.95 28.90 36.28
C TRP A 349 -6.42 29.21 37.68
N PHE A 350 -5.43 30.10 37.74
CA PHE A 350 -4.82 30.59 38.98
C PHE A 350 -4.54 32.10 38.88
N THR A 351 -4.65 32.81 39.99
CA THR A 351 -4.20 34.20 40.17
C THR A 351 -3.08 34.26 41.19
N SER A 352 -2.06 35.10 40.97
CA SER A 352 -0.98 35.33 41.94
C SER A 352 -1.41 36.20 43.12
N ASN A 353 -2.53 36.93 43.01
CA ASN A 353 -3.03 37.78 44.09
C ASN A 353 -4.57 38.00 43.96
N PRO A 354 -5.40 37.21 44.66
CA PRO A 354 -6.86 37.35 44.61
C PRO A 354 -7.39 38.65 45.24
N GLY A 355 -6.57 39.36 46.03
CA GLY A 355 -6.93 40.69 46.56
C GLY A 355 -6.80 41.82 45.54
N VAL A 356 -6.15 41.57 44.40
CA VAL A 356 -6.01 42.53 43.28
C VAL A 356 -6.79 42.04 42.07
N VAL A 357 -6.72 40.74 41.74
CA VAL A 357 -7.39 40.14 40.58
C VAL A 357 -7.92 38.75 40.90
N GLY A 358 -9.22 38.55 40.74
CA GLY A 358 -9.85 37.23 40.70
C GLY A 358 -9.86 36.64 39.29
N VAL A 359 -9.88 35.31 39.20
CA VAL A 359 -10.17 34.57 37.97
C VAL A 359 -11.04 33.35 38.30
N ASP A 360 -12.04 33.06 37.47
CA ASP A 360 -12.93 31.91 37.64
C ASP A 360 -12.57 30.71 36.75
N GLY A 361 -13.32 29.61 36.86
CA GLY A 361 -13.11 28.40 36.07
C GLY A 361 -13.34 28.56 34.55
N SER A 362 -14.04 29.62 34.12
CA SER A 362 -14.25 29.94 32.70
C SER A 362 -13.13 30.78 32.09
N GLY A 363 -12.24 31.35 32.92
CA GLY A 363 -11.23 32.31 32.50
C GLY A 363 -11.70 33.76 32.55
N ARG A 364 -12.79 34.05 33.27
CA ARG A 364 -13.25 35.43 33.46
C ARG A 364 -12.39 36.11 34.53
N VAL A 365 -11.72 37.19 34.15
CA VAL A 365 -10.80 37.94 35.01
C VAL A 365 -11.48 39.19 35.54
N SER A 366 -11.43 39.40 36.86
CA SER A 366 -12.14 40.47 37.56
C SER A 366 -11.19 41.27 38.45
N ALA A 367 -11.21 42.60 38.31
CA ALA A 367 -10.36 43.53 39.04
C ALA A 367 -10.95 43.91 40.40
N VAL A 368 -10.23 43.59 41.47
CA VAL A 368 -10.68 43.78 42.86
C VAL A 368 -10.17 45.10 43.44
N ALA A 369 -8.87 45.37 43.30
CA ALA A 369 -8.22 46.57 43.84
C ALA A 369 -6.99 46.97 42.99
N PRO A 370 -6.54 48.24 43.04
CA PRO A 370 -5.40 48.71 42.26
C PRO A 370 -4.10 47.95 42.58
N GLY A 371 -3.30 47.64 41.55
CA GLY A 371 -2.06 46.89 41.66
C GLY A 371 -1.78 46.04 40.41
N THR A 372 -0.97 45.00 40.57
CA THR A 372 -0.68 44.02 39.50
C THR A 372 -0.81 42.59 40.01
N ALA A 373 -1.25 41.69 39.14
CA ALA A 373 -1.30 40.25 39.40
C ALA A 373 -1.06 39.46 38.11
N THR A 374 -0.56 38.24 38.24
CA THR A 374 -0.38 37.31 37.12
C THR A 374 -1.51 36.29 37.13
N VAL A 375 -2.27 36.22 36.03
CA VAL A 375 -3.25 35.15 35.80
C VAL A 375 -2.57 34.06 34.96
N THR A 376 -2.76 32.80 35.34
CA THR A 376 -2.13 31.63 34.71
C THR A 376 -3.17 30.56 34.40
N ALA A 377 -3.13 30.02 33.19
CA ALA A 377 -3.85 28.80 32.80
C ALA A 377 -2.87 27.63 32.68
N VAL A 378 -3.19 26.50 33.30
CA VAL A 378 -2.43 25.24 33.25
C VAL A 378 -3.28 24.19 32.55
N SER A 379 -2.73 23.47 31.56
CA SER A 379 -3.48 22.40 30.88
C SER A 379 -3.77 21.23 31.82
N VAL A 380 -5.00 20.72 31.78
CA VAL A 380 -5.41 19.50 32.52
C VAL A 380 -4.72 18.25 31.93
N GLY A 381 -4.48 18.24 30.61
CA GLY A 381 -3.84 17.11 29.92
C GLY A 381 -2.31 17.03 30.07
N ASP A 382 -1.64 18.15 30.37
CA ASP A 382 -0.19 18.21 30.66
C ASP A 382 0.10 19.44 31.53
N SER A 383 0.29 19.25 32.85
CA SER A 383 0.53 20.34 33.80
C SER A 383 1.89 21.03 33.64
N SER A 384 2.80 20.49 32.80
CA SER A 384 3.99 21.22 32.37
C SER A 384 3.65 22.36 31.40
N ARG A 385 2.52 22.25 30.67
CA ARG A 385 2.04 23.23 29.69
C ARG A 385 1.13 24.24 30.36
N ARG A 386 1.59 25.48 30.37
CA ARG A 386 0.89 26.62 30.98
C ARG A 386 1.27 27.91 30.26
N ALA A 387 0.38 28.89 30.35
CA ALA A 387 0.62 30.25 29.92
C ALA A 387 0.11 31.23 30.97
N SER A 388 0.76 32.39 31.03
CA SER A 388 0.49 33.43 32.02
C SER A 388 0.41 34.79 31.33
N LEU A 389 -0.43 35.68 31.85
CA LEU A 389 -0.49 37.09 31.45
C LEU A 389 -0.46 37.99 32.70
N THR A 390 0.10 39.18 32.54
CA THR A 390 0.04 40.22 33.56
C THR A 390 -1.25 41.02 33.43
N VAL A 391 -1.98 41.12 34.54
CA VAL A 391 -3.14 41.98 34.71
C VAL A 391 -2.71 43.19 35.56
N THR A 392 -2.85 44.38 35.00
CA THR A 392 -2.69 45.65 35.72
C THR A 392 -4.07 46.18 36.09
N VAL A 393 -4.31 46.45 37.37
CA VAL A 393 -5.52 47.12 37.84
C VAL A 393 -5.18 48.56 38.18
N VAL A 394 -5.82 49.51 37.49
CA VAL A 394 -5.78 50.93 37.84
C VAL A 394 -6.95 51.28 38.76
N ALA A 395 -6.80 52.34 39.55
CA ALA A 395 -7.91 52.90 40.30
C ALA A 395 -9.05 53.33 39.36
N ALA A 396 -10.29 53.23 39.84
CA ALA A 396 -11.39 53.94 39.21
C ALA A 396 -11.04 55.44 39.13
N PRO A 397 -11.28 56.11 37.98
CA PRO A 397 -11.13 57.56 37.94
C PRO A 397 -12.11 58.13 38.96
N GLN A 398 -11.57 58.73 40.03
CA GLN A 398 -12.39 59.39 41.02
C GLN A 398 -13.15 60.53 40.31
N SER A 399 -14.41 60.70 40.67
CA SER A 399 -15.16 61.92 40.31
C SER A 399 -14.31 63.14 40.65
N PRO A 400 -14.38 64.25 39.88
CA PRO A 400 -13.70 65.49 40.26
C PRO A 400 -14.07 65.83 41.71
N ALA A 401 -13.09 66.31 42.47
CA ALA A 401 -13.25 66.53 43.90
C ALA A 401 -14.54 67.34 44.17
N PRO A 402 -15.44 66.85 45.04
CA PRO A 402 -16.75 67.45 45.22
C PRO A 402 -16.61 68.92 45.61
N THR A 403 -17.49 69.74 45.06
CA THR A 403 -17.52 71.17 45.38
C THR A 403 -18.08 71.39 46.80
N SER A 404 -17.92 72.59 47.34
CA SER A 404 -18.27 72.89 48.75
C SER A 404 -19.75 73.15 49.00
N ASP A 405 -20.55 73.18 47.94
CA ASP A 405 -21.99 73.39 47.89
C ASP A 405 -22.76 72.04 47.93
N PRO A 406 -24.02 72.05 48.41
CA PRO A 406 -24.90 70.88 48.39
C PRO A 406 -25.41 70.60 46.97
N PHE A 407 -25.66 69.32 46.65
CA PHE A 407 -26.08 68.92 45.30
C PHE A 407 -27.43 69.54 44.89
N ALA A 408 -27.53 70.13 43.69
CA ALA A 408 -28.74 70.79 43.21
C ALA A 408 -29.36 70.16 41.94
N ILE A 409 -30.68 69.97 41.92
CA ILE A 409 -31.41 69.59 40.69
C ILE A 409 -32.28 70.76 40.22
N THR A 410 -31.89 71.37 39.09
CA THR A 410 -32.66 72.44 38.44
C THR A 410 -33.70 71.85 37.49
N VAL A 411 -34.98 71.94 37.87
CA VAL A 411 -36.10 71.54 36.99
C VAL A 411 -36.50 72.71 36.09
N VAL A 412 -36.59 72.46 34.78
CA VAL A 412 -37.00 73.42 33.75
C VAL A 412 -38.28 72.92 33.08
N PHE A 413 -39.34 73.72 33.12
CA PHE A 413 -40.57 73.44 32.38
C PHE A 413 -40.56 74.20 31.04
N PRO A 414 -40.89 73.56 29.89
CA PRO A 414 -41.02 74.24 28.62
C PRO A 414 -42.09 75.35 28.62
N ASN A 415 -41.88 76.39 27.82
CA ASN A 415 -42.87 77.44 27.59
C ASN A 415 -44.18 76.83 27.06
N GLY A 416 -45.31 77.14 27.72
CA GLY A 416 -46.60 76.54 27.39
C GLY A 416 -46.83 75.13 27.97
N THR A 417 -46.08 74.73 29.00
CA THR A 417 -46.29 73.47 29.73
C THR A 417 -47.76 73.29 30.16
N LEU A 418 -48.26 72.06 30.04
CA LEU A 418 -49.60 71.66 30.49
C LEU A 418 -49.63 71.21 31.97
N LEU A 419 -48.48 71.14 32.63
CA LEU A 419 -48.36 70.76 34.04
C LEU A 419 -48.99 71.81 34.96
N THR A 420 -49.85 71.40 35.89
CA THR A 420 -50.43 72.30 36.89
C THR A 420 -49.37 72.83 37.87
N PRO A 421 -49.58 73.96 38.57
CA PRO A 421 -48.65 74.43 39.59
C PRO A 421 -48.38 73.41 40.72
N ALA A 422 -49.36 72.56 41.03
CA ALA A 422 -49.20 71.49 42.01
C ALA A 422 -48.31 70.34 41.47
N GLN A 423 -48.51 69.93 40.22
CA GLN A 423 -47.65 68.96 39.54
C GLN A 423 -46.21 69.49 39.41
N GLN A 424 -46.03 70.76 39.02
CA GLN A 424 -44.73 71.42 38.97
C GLN A 424 -44.05 71.45 40.36
N ALA A 425 -44.80 71.70 41.44
CA ALA A 425 -44.28 71.61 42.80
C ALA A 425 -43.85 70.19 43.19
N ALA A 426 -44.52 69.15 42.68
CA ALA A 426 -44.11 67.75 42.91
C ALA A 426 -42.76 67.41 42.23
N PHE A 427 -42.51 67.90 41.00
CA PHE A 427 -41.17 67.82 40.37
C PHE A 427 -40.09 68.51 41.21
N THR A 428 -40.36 69.74 41.69
CA THR A 428 -39.43 70.47 42.56
C THR A 428 -39.22 69.77 43.91
N GLY A 429 -40.24 69.12 44.46
CA GLY A 429 -40.15 68.30 45.68
C GLY A 429 -39.29 67.05 45.50
N ALA A 430 -39.41 66.36 44.36
CA ALA A 430 -38.55 65.23 44.01
C ALA A 430 -37.08 65.65 43.80
N ALA A 431 -36.86 66.79 43.14
CA ALA A 431 -35.54 67.40 42.99
C ALA A 431 -34.87 67.67 44.35
N ALA A 432 -35.63 68.26 45.29
CA ALA A 432 -35.16 68.48 46.66
C ALA A 432 -34.90 67.16 47.43
N ARG A 433 -35.71 66.10 47.22
CA ARG A 433 -35.54 64.79 47.87
C ARG A 433 -34.26 64.08 47.42
N TRP A 434 -33.92 64.14 46.13
CA TRP A 434 -32.64 63.62 45.62
C TRP A 434 -31.45 64.47 46.07
N SER A 435 -31.59 65.80 46.09
CA SER A 435 -30.59 66.75 46.61
C SER A 435 -30.24 66.51 48.09
N GLN A 436 -31.11 65.86 48.87
CA GLN A 436 -30.83 65.48 50.26
C GLN A 436 -29.94 64.22 50.39
N VAL A 437 -29.95 63.32 49.41
CA VAL A 437 -29.19 62.06 49.43
C VAL A 437 -27.88 62.13 48.66
N ILE A 438 -27.71 63.11 47.77
CA ILE A 438 -26.44 63.40 47.12
C ILE A 438 -25.75 64.51 47.92
N ALA A 439 -24.60 64.19 48.51
CA ALA A 439 -24.05 64.95 49.65
C ALA A 439 -23.28 66.23 49.28
N ALA A 440 -22.88 66.39 48.03
CA ALA A 440 -22.06 67.52 47.55
C ALA A 440 -22.18 67.67 46.03
N GLY A 441 -21.95 68.89 45.54
CA GLY A 441 -22.06 69.25 44.13
C GLY A 441 -20.91 68.78 43.23
N LEU A 442 -21.12 69.03 41.93
CA LEU A 442 -20.29 68.68 40.78
C LEU A 442 -19.90 69.95 39.99
N PRO A 443 -18.66 70.08 39.50
CA PRO A 443 -18.19 71.34 38.89
C PRO A 443 -19.00 71.81 37.67
N ASP A 444 -19.58 73.01 37.75
CA ASP A 444 -20.33 73.74 36.71
C ASP A 444 -19.89 73.49 35.26
N VAL A 445 -20.88 73.37 34.37
CA VAL A 445 -20.64 73.46 32.91
C VAL A 445 -21.52 74.55 32.30
N ALA A 446 -20.88 75.62 31.81
CA ALA A 446 -21.55 76.72 31.12
C ALA A 446 -21.90 76.39 29.65
N GLY A 447 -23.01 76.97 29.16
CA GLY A 447 -23.36 76.98 27.74
C GLY A 447 -24.00 75.68 27.21
N VAL A 448 -24.47 74.80 28.10
CA VAL A 448 -25.15 73.55 27.76
C VAL A 448 -26.48 73.87 27.06
N GLN A 449 -26.70 73.29 25.88
CA GLN A 449 -27.93 73.49 25.13
C GLN A 449 -28.93 72.37 25.45
N ILE A 450 -30.04 72.74 26.08
CA ILE A 450 -31.12 71.82 26.49
C ILE A 450 -32.26 71.80 25.45
N SER A 451 -33.17 70.83 25.54
CA SER A 451 -34.22 70.59 24.53
C SER A 451 -35.26 71.70 24.38
N THR A 452 -35.38 72.63 25.34
CA THR A 452 -36.16 73.87 25.20
C THR A 452 -35.55 74.87 24.20
N GLY A 453 -34.35 74.58 23.67
CA GLY A 453 -33.57 75.48 22.83
C GLY A 453 -32.73 76.49 23.62
N ALA A 454 -32.94 76.59 24.94
CA ALA A 454 -32.15 77.44 25.81
C ALA A 454 -30.70 76.94 25.95
N ARG A 455 -29.78 77.88 26.18
CA ARG A 455 -28.44 77.59 26.70
C ARG A 455 -28.37 78.01 28.16
N VAL A 456 -27.97 77.08 29.02
CA VAL A 456 -27.90 77.24 30.47
C VAL A 456 -26.48 76.99 30.97
N THR A 457 -26.17 77.50 32.16
CA THR A 457 -25.11 76.91 32.99
C THR A 457 -25.74 75.80 33.80
N VAL A 458 -25.15 74.61 33.73
CA VAL A 458 -25.53 73.46 34.55
C VAL A 458 -24.62 73.41 35.77
N ASP A 459 -25.10 74.08 36.81
CA ASP A 459 -24.95 73.60 38.17
C ASP A 459 -25.56 72.19 38.26
N ASP A 460 -24.82 71.25 38.85
CA ASP A 460 -25.14 69.86 39.16
C ASP A 460 -25.96 68.99 38.18
N LEU A 461 -27.27 69.23 38.05
CA LEU A 461 -28.12 68.53 37.10
C LEU A 461 -29.28 69.42 36.67
N THR A 462 -29.45 69.61 35.36
CA THR A 462 -30.66 70.23 34.79
C THR A 462 -31.59 69.17 34.21
N ILE A 463 -32.89 69.26 34.52
CA ILE A 463 -33.90 68.32 34.02
C ILE A 463 -35.02 69.09 33.34
N VAL A 464 -35.29 68.78 32.07
CA VAL A 464 -36.46 69.32 31.37
C VAL A 464 -37.66 68.41 31.64
N ALA A 465 -38.65 68.92 32.36
CA ALA A 465 -39.86 68.18 32.75
C ALA A 465 -41.07 68.63 31.93
N SER A 466 -41.83 67.69 31.37
CA SER A 466 -42.98 68.00 30.50
C SER A 466 -44.13 66.99 30.60
N SER A 467 -45.32 67.47 30.26
CA SER A 467 -46.52 66.67 30.04
C SER A 467 -46.74 66.54 28.53
N VAL A 468 -46.89 65.31 28.05
CA VAL A 468 -47.09 64.98 26.62
C VAL A 468 -48.04 63.78 26.50
N PRO A 469 -48.77 63.58 25.39
CA PRO A 469 -49.42 62.30 25.12
C PRO A 469 -48.34 61.24 24.85
N ILE A 470 -48.39 60.09 25.53
CA ILE A 470 -47.49 58.96 25.30
C ILE A 470 -48.27 57.81 24.64
N ASP A 471 -49.09 57.11 25.42
CA ASP A 471 -49.88 55.97 24.92
C ASP A 471 -51.26 55.78 25.58
N GLY A 472 -51.67 56.70 26.47
CA GLY A 472 -53.01 56.79 27.06
C GLY A 472 -53.16 56.05 28.40
N PRO A 473 -54.32 56.20 29.07
CA PRO A 473 -54.47 55.92 30.49
C PRO A 473 -54.03 54.53 30.95
N GLY A 474 -53.27 54.47 32.04
CA GLY A 474 -52.91 53.25 32.76
C GLY A 474 -51.79 52.43 32.12
N LYS A 475 -50.86 53.06 31.41
CA LYS A 475 -49.76 52.38 30.71
C LYS A 475 -48.38 52.96 31.05
N VAL A 476 -47.82 53.85 30.21
CA VAL A 476 -46.54 54.52 30.48
C VAL A 476 -46.82 55.78 31.30
N LEU A 477 -46.74 55.65 32.62
CA LEU A 477 -47.02 56.78 33.53
C LEU A 477 -46.00 57.91 33.38
N GLY A 478 -44.75 57.54 33.10
CA GLY A 478 -43.66 58.44 32.73
C GLY A 478 -42.55 57.72 31.98
N GLN A 479 -41.61 58.50 31.45
CA GLN A 479 -40.33 58.04 30.92
C GLN A 479 -39.26 59.12 31.12
N ALA A 480 -38.05 58.72 31.51
CA ALA A 480 -36.98 59.66 31.81
C ALA A 480 -35.57 59.10 31.58
N GLY A 481 -34.60 59.99 31.49
CA GLY A 481 -33.19 59.62 31.40
C GLY A 481 -32.24 60.76 31.06
N PRO A 482 -30.92 60.55 31.21
CA PRO A 482 -29.92 61.52 30.81
C PRO A 482 -29.89 61.69 29.28
N ARG A 483 -29.78 62.93 28.82
CA ARG A 483 -29.51 63.26 27.41
C ARG A 483 -28.03 63.58 27.16
N GLN A 484 -27.30 63.97 28.20
CA GLN A 484 -25.86 64.24 28.15
C GLN A 484 -25.20 63.94 29.50
N VAL A 485 -23.95 63.48 29.49
CA VAL A 485 -23.10 63.31 30.68
C VAL A 485 -22.03 64.40 30.77
N ARG A 486 -21.57 64.69 32.00
CA ARG A 486 -20.61 65.75 32.32
C ARG A 486 -19.20 65.36 31.84
N PRO A 487 -18.52 66.17 31.00
CA PRO A 487 -17.22 65.84 30.42
C PRO A 487 -16.18 65.40 31.46
N GLY A 488 -15.38 64.39 31.14
CA GLY A 488 -14.38 63.80 32.04
C GLY A 488 -14.96 62.88 33.13
N THR A 489 -16.29 62.77 33.25
CA THR A 489 -16.97 61.87 34.19
C THR A 489 -17.88 60.88 33.43
N SER A 490 -18.76 60.19 34.15
CA SER A 490 -19.94 59.55 33.56
C SER A 490 -21.26 59.97 34.21
N LEU A 491 -21.22 61.02 35.03
CA LEU A 491 -22.42 61.51 35.71
C LEU A 491 -23.29 62.30 34.72
N PRO A 492 -24.62 62.16 34.76
CA PRO A 492 -25.56 63.03 34.05
C PRO A 492 -25.23 64.51 34.21
N LEU A 493 -25.39 65.25 33.11
CA LEU A 493 -25.28 66.70 33.06
C LEU A 493 -26.68 67.32 32.87
N TRP A 494 -27.42 66.81 31.89
CA TRP A 494 -28.84 67.12 31.78
C TRP A 494 -29.62 65.94 31.22
N GLY A 495 -30.92 65.93 31.50
CA GLY A 495 -31.84 64.94 30.97
C GLY A 495 -33.27 65.45 30.88
N GLU A 496 -34.19 64.51 30.62
CA GLU A 496 -35.60 64.81 30.43
C GLU A 496 -36.47 63.88 31.26
N MET A 497 -37.66 64.37 31.62
CA MET A 497 -38.77 63.61 32.18
C MET A 497 -40.03 63.95 31.38
N GLN A 498 -40.68 62.93 30.83
CA GLN A 498 -41.93 63.06 30.08
C GLN A 498 -43.01 62.21 30.75
N PHE A 499 -44.15 62.82 31.08
CA PHE A 499 -45.27 62.17 31.77
C PHE A 499 -46.51 62.17 30.88
N ASP A 500 -47.27 61.06 30.86
CA ASP A 500 -48.49 61.06 30.04
C ASP A 500 -49.53 62.04 30.61
N SER A 501 -49.86 63.02 29.77
CA SER A 501 -51.00 63.92 29.89
C SER A 501 -52.31 63.24 30.32
N ALA A 502 -52.50 61.96 29.95
CA ALA A 502 -53.67 61.16 30.27
C ALA A 502 -53.72 60.69 31.74
N ASP A 503 -52.56 60.48 32.39
CA ASP A 503 -52.48 59.88 33.73
C ASP A 503 -52.08 60.86 34.85
N LEU A 504 -51.50 62.03 34.53
CA LEU A 504 -51.12 63.03 35.53
C LEU A 504 -52.23 63.35 36.55
N ALA A 505 -53.47 63.55 36.09
CA ALA A 505 -54.61 63.83 36.96
C ALA A 505 -55.06 62.60 37.78
N SER A 506 -54.86 61.38 37.29
CA SER A 506 -55.20 60.15 38.02
C SER A 506 -54.17 59.89 39.13
N MET A 507 -52.88 60.09 38.82
CA MET A 507 -51.75 60.00 39.76
C MET A 507 -51.76 61.10 40.82
N GLU A 508 -52.21 62.31 40.48
CA GLU A 508 -52.38 63.40 41.44
C GLU A 508 -53.53 63.11 42.41
N ALA A 509 -54.66 62.61 41.91
CA ALA A 509 -55.83 62.28 42.72
C ALA A 509 -55.68 61.02 43.59
N ASN A 510 -54.86 60.04 43.16
CA ASN A 510 -54.61 58.80 43.91
C ASN A 510 -53.35 58.84 44.80
N GLY A 511 -52.54 59.91 44.70
CA GLY A 511 -51.35 60.15 45.51
C GLY A 511 -50.04 59.55 45.01
N THR A 512 -50.02 58.80 43.89
CA THR A 512 -48.77 58.19 43.39
C THR A 512 -47.83 59.15 42.69
N LEU A 513 -48.32 60.30 42.19
CA LEU A 513 -47.58 61.21 41.30
C LEU A 513 -46.17 61.55 41.81
N THR A 514 -46.04 62.00 43.06
CA THR A 514 -44.75 62.39 43.65
C THR A 514 -43.75 61.23 43.68
N GLY A 515 -44.23 60.00 43.89
CA GLY A 515 -43.40 58.80 43.88
C GLY A 515 -42.91 58.41 42.48
N VAL A 516 -43.79 58.50 41.48
CA VAL A 516 -43.41 58.27 40.07
C VAL A 516 -42.42 59.34 39.60
N ILE A 517 -42.66 60.62 39.91
CA ILE A 517 -41.71 61.71 39.65
C ILE A 517 -40.35 61.45 40.32
N LEU A 518 -40.33 60.98 41.58
CA LEU A 518 -39.08 60.67 42.27
C LEU A 518 -38.33 59.49 41.59
N HIS A 519 -39.06 58.47 41.15
CA HIS A 519 -38.52 57.33 40.41
C HIS A 519 -37.89 57.75 39.07
N GLU A 520 -38.67 58.42 38.20
CA GLU A 520 -38.21 58.92 36.90
C GLU A 520 -36.96 59.80 37.04
N MET A 521 -36.89 60.61 38.11
CA MET A 521 -35.73 61.46 38.37
C MET A 521 -34.48 60.65 38.75
N GLY A 522 -34.65 59.48 39.36
CA GLY A 522 -33.59 58.49 39.55
C GLY A 522 -33.03 57.94 38.23
N HIS A 523 -33.88 57.74 37.23
CA HIS A 523 -33.43 57.38 35.88
C HIS A 523 -32.64 58.51 35.20
N VAL A 524 -33.00 59.77 35.41
CA VAL A 524 -32.18 60.92 34.95
C VAL A 524 -30.81 60.94 35.64
N LEU A 525 -30.75 60.61 36.93
CA LEU A 525 -29.52 60.47 37.74
C LEU A 525 -28.65 59.24 37.36
N GLY A 526 -29.04 58.45 36.36
CA GLY A 526 -28.23 57.33 35.86
C GLY A 526 -28.57 55.97 36.47
N ILE A 527 -29.52 55.92 37.41
CA ILE A 527 -29.95 54.66 38.03
C ILE A 527 -30.74 53.87 36.98
N GLY A 528 -30.39 52.60 36.75
CA GLY A 528 -30.88 51.82 35.61
C GLY A 528 -30.23 52.22 34.28
N THR A 529 -30.40 53.48 33.88
CA THR A 529 -30.02 54.01 32.56
C THR A 529 -28.50 53.99 32.29
N LEU A 530 -27.65 54.07 33.33
CA LEU A 530 -26.18 54.03 33.22
C LEU A 530 -25.54 52.82 33.92
N TRP A 531 -26.35 51.82 34.29
CA TRP A 531 -25.92 50.59 34.97
C TRP A 531 -25.16 49.58 34.10
N ASN A 532 -25.15 49.74 32.78
CA ASN A 532 -24.51 48.81 31.83
C ASN A 532 -23.05 48.42 32.18
N ARG A 533 -22.30 49.30 32.84
CA ARG A 533 -20.92 49.07 33.33
C ARG A 533 -20.82 48.17 34.58
N PHE A 534 -21.93 47.93 35.26
CA PHE A 534 -22.05 47.23 36.54
C PHE A 534 -22.92 45.97 36.45
N LEU A 535 -23.50 45.64 35.29
CA LEU A 535 -24.22 44.39 35.12
C LEU A 535 -23.26 43.22 34.84
N ALA A 536 -23.59 42.04 35.37
CA ALA A 536 -22.83 40.82 35.11
C ALA A 536 -23.00 40.35 33.64
N ALA A 537 -21.98 39.66 33.10
CA ALA A 537 -21.88 39.35 31.67
C ALA A 537 -22.57 38.05 31.22
N ASP A 538 -23.24 37.37 32.14
CA ASP A 538 -24.28 36.36 31.89
C ASP A 538 -25.57 37.01 31.36
N ALA A 539 -25.79 38.31 31.63
CA ALA A 539 -26.82 39.11 30.99
C ALA A 539 -26.51 39.36 29.50
N ALA A 540 -26.68 38.33 28.68
CA ALA A 540 -26.74 38.45 27.22
C ALA A 540 -27.75 39.54 26.83
N SER A 541 -27.28 40.58 26.13
CA SER A 541 -27.97 41.81 25.70
C SER A 541 -29.38 41.95 26.29
N CYS A 542 -29.49 42.60 27.45
CA CYS A 542 -30.64 42.79 28.35
C CYS A 542 -31.97 42.11 27.98
N THR A 543 -32.58 42.40 26.82
CA THR A 543 -33.72 41.65 26.26
C THR A 543 -33.61 40.12 26.43
N ALA A 544 -32.45 39.51 26.19
CA ALA A 544 -32.26 38.06 26.18
C ALA A 544 -31.90 37.41 27.54
N ALA A 545 -31.53 38.19 28.56
CA ALA A 545 -31.08 37.67 29.85
C ALA A 545 -32.23 36.99 30.65
N THR A 546 -31.99 35.81 31.24
CA THR A 546 -32.95 35.15 32.15
C THR A 546 -32.69 35.41 33.63
N GLN A 547 -31.54 36.02 33.94
CA GLN A 547 -31.16 36.53 35.23
C GLN A 547 -30.30 37.78 34.99
N VAL A 548 -30.47 38.83 35.80
CA VAL A 548 -29.64 40.04 35.72
C VAL A 548 -29.14 40.38 37.13
N GLN A 549 -27.85 40.70 37.25
CA GLN A 549 -27.20 40.99 38.53
C GLN A 549 -26.39 42.29 38.44
N TYR A 550 -26.56 43.18 39.42
CA TYR A 550 -25.77 44.39 39.59
C TYR A 550 -24.61 44.16 40.56
N THR A 551 -23.41 44.54 40.12
CA THR A 551 -22.12 44.17 40.73
C THR A 551 -21.34 45.37 41.30
N GLY A 552 -21.93 46.57 41.29
CA GLY A 552 -21.36 47.76 41.93
C GLY A 552 -21.08 47.51 43.42
N ALA A 553 -19.91 47.94 43.88
CA ALA A 553 -19.37 47.56 45.18
C ALA A 553 -20.11 48.24 46.35
N ALA A 554 -20.62 49.45 46.17
CA ALA A 554 -21.40 50.16 47.16
C ALA A 554 -22.85 49.67 47.22
N GLY A 555 -23.52 49.44 46.08
CA GLY A 555 -24.82 48.78 46.00
C GLY A 555 -24.80 47.40 46.66
N LEU A 556 -23.79 46.59 46.34
CA LEU A 556 -23.60 45.25 46.93
C LEU A 556 -23.29 45.29 48.43
N ARG A 557 -22.58 46.31 48.92
CA ARG A 557 -22.35 46.53 50.35
C ARG A 557 -23.65 46.84 51.10
N GLU A 558 -24.46 47.76 50.58
CA GLU A 558 -25.72 48.15 51.23
C GLU A 558 -26.81 47.06 51.10
N TYR A 559 -26.87 46.33 49.98
CA TYR A 559 -27.71 45.13 49.83
C TYR A 559 -27.42 44.10 50.93
N ARG A 560 -26.14 43.79 51.18
CA ARG A 560 -25.74 42.88 52.27
C ARG A 560 -26.04 43.44 53.66
N ALA A 561 -25.90 44.76 53.86
CA ALA A 561 -26.27 45.42 55.11
C ALA A 561 -27.79 45.36 55.41
N LEU A 562 -28.63 45.29 54.37
CA LEU A 562 -30.08 45.07 54.46
C LEU A 562 -30.47 43.58 54.66
N GLY A 563 -29.50 42.66 54.77
CA GLY A 563 -29.72 41.22 54.91
C GLY A 563 -29.66 40.42 53.60
N GLY A 564 -29.18 41.02 52.51
CA GLY A 564 -29.08 40.39 51.19
C GLY A 564 -28.12 39.19 51.15
N LEU A 565 -28.60 38.05 50.62
CA LEU A 565 -27.87 36.77 50.62
C LEU A 565 -27.23 36.40 49.26
N ALA A 566 -27.67 36.99 48.15
CA ALA A 566 -27.14 36.67 46.83
C ALA A 566 -25.70 37.19 46.63
N ALA A 567 -24.97 36.58 45.70
CA ALA A 567 -23.58 36.94 45.41
C ALA A 567 -23.41 38.40 44.95
N ALA A 568 -24.38 38.88 44.17
CA ALA A 568 -24.55 40.23 43.65
C ALA A 568 -26.03 40.67 43.80
N VAL A 569 -26.36 41.94 43.51
CA VAL A 569 -27.71 42.47 43.75
C VAL A 569 -28.67 42.07 42.60
N PRO A 570 -29.85 41.46 42.87
CA PRO A 570 -30.80 41.12 41.80
C PRO A 570 -31.40 42.34 41.08
N VAL A 571 -31.34 42.33 39.75
CA VAL A 571 -31.94 43.31 38.85
C VAL A 571 -33.13 42.66 38.14
N GLU A 572 -34.09 43.47 37.68
CA GLU A 572 -35.27 42.95 37.01
C GLU A 572 -34.93 42.25 35.68
N ASP A 573 -35.39 41.00 35.56
CA ASP A 573 -35.11 40.08 34.45
C ASP A 573 -36.39 39.56 33.76
N GLY A 574 -37.56 39.85 34.34
CA GLY A 574 -38.85 39.75 33.65
C GLY A 574 -39.19 40.99 32.81
N TYR A 575 -40.42 40.99 32.30
CA TYR A 575 -41.09 42.14 31.66
C TYR A 575 -40.40 42.68 30.39
N GLY A 576 -40.87 43.83 29.89
CA GLY A 576 -40.47 44.42 28.62
C GLY A 576 -39.18 45.27 28.71
N GLU A 577 -38.74 45.80 27.57
CA GLU A 577 -37.49 46.59 27.46
C GLU A 577 -37.47 47.82 28.40
N GLY A 578 -38.62 48.46 28.64
CA GLY A 578 -38.73 49.57 29.58
C GLY A 578 -38.57 49.17 31.06
N THR A 579 -38.77 47.91 31.43
CA THR A 579 -38.65 47.45 32.84
C THR A 579 -37.38 46.65 33.09
N LYS A 580 -36.98 45.81 32.14
CA LYS A 580 -35.85 44.87 32.27
C LYS A 580 -34.50 45.60 32.34
N CYS A 581 -33.55 45.10 33.12
CA CYS A 581 -32.24 45.73 33.40
C CYS A 581 -32.26 47.13 34.08
N GLY A 582 -33.31 47.93 33.93
CA GLY A 582 -33.38 49.30 34.49
C GLY A 582 -33.68 49.37 36.00
N HIS A 583 -34.12 48.27 36.61
CA HIS A 583 -34.80 48.28 37.91
C HIS A 583 -34.25 47.25 38.88
N TRP A 584 -34.43 47.51 40.18
CA TRP A 584 -34.33 46.45 41.19
C TRP A 584 -35.46 45.43 41.01
N LYS A 585 -35.15 44.14 41.19
CA LYS A 585 -36.10 43.05 40.95
C LYS A 585 -37.32 43.10 41.88
N LYS A 586 -38.53 43.24 41.33
CA LYS A 586 -39.76 43.51 42.10
C LYS A 586 -40.04 42.44 43.16
N SER A 587 -39.81 41.17 42.85
CA SER A 587 -40.04 40.05 43.77
C SER A 587 -39.05 39.98 44.95
N VAL A 588 -37.90 40.65 44.85
CA VAL A 588 -36.88 40.72 45.91
C VAL A 588 -37.02 41.99 46.75
N PHE A 589 -37.32 43.13 46.10
CA PHE A 589 -37.26 44.46 46.71
C PHE A 589 -38.62 45.10 47.04
N GLY A 590 -39.74 44.51 46.58
CA GLY A 590 -41.08 44.81 47.07
C GLY A 590 -41.64 46.16 46.65
N ALA A 591 -41.40 47.20 47.44
CA ALA A 591 -41.88 48.58 47.21
C ALA A 591 -40.73 49.61 47.23
N GLU A 592 -39.48 49.17 47.12
CA GLU A 592 -38.33 50.08 46.98
C GLU A 592 -38.51 50.98 45.75
N LEU A 593 -38.17 52.26 45.88
CA LEU A 593 -38.43 53.29 44.88
C LEU A 593 -38.07 52.86 43.45
N MET A 594 -36.90 52.28 43.22
CA MET A 594 -36.38 51.95 41.89
C MET A 594 -36.73 50.51 41.45
N THR A 595 -37.82 49.94 41.98
CA THR A 595 -38.53 48.83 41.33
C THR A 595 -39.47 49.38 40.25
N GLY A 596 -39.61 48.70 39.11
CA GLY A 596 -40.32 49.22 37.93
C GLY A 596 -41.86 49.25 38.00
N PHE A 597 -42.42 49.42 39.21
CA PHE A 597 -43.84 49.27 39.50
C PHE A 597 -44.30 50.31 40.52
N VAL A 598 -45.40 51.01 40.24
CA VAL A 598 -45.95 52.00 41.17
C VAL A 598 -46.66 51.33 42.33
N SER A 599 -46.35 51.75 43.56
CA SER A 599 -47.07 51.36 44.77
C SER A 599 -47.93 52.53 45.27
N ARG A 600 -49.14 52.26 45.76
CA ARG A 600 -49.98 53.27 46.46
C ARG A 600 -49.52 53.55 47.90
N GLY A 601 -48.60 52.76 48.43
CA GLY A 601 -47.92 53.01 49.70
C GLY A 601 -46.69 53.91 49.54
N GLN A 602 -45.97 54.13 50.64
CA GLN A 602 -44.68 54.82 50.58
C GLN A 602 -43.68 53.98 49.77
N MET A 603 -43.01 54.60 48.79
CA MET A 603 -41.94 54.00 47.98
C MET A 603 -40.58 54.51 48.48
N PRO A 604 -39.95 53.84 49.47
CA PRO A 604 -38.74 54.35 50.11
C PRO A 604 -37.53 54.38 49.17
N LEU A 605 -36.84 55.52 49.17
CA LEU A 605 -35.52 55.72 48.58
C LEU A 605 -34.46 55.09 49.51
N SER A 606 -34.15 53.81 49.29
CA SER A 606 -33.37 53.02 50.24
C SER A 606 -31.86 53.24 50.13
N ARG A 607 -31.14 52.76 51.16
CA ARG A 607 -29.67 52.70 51.16
C ARG A 607 -29.07 51.91 49.99
N LEU A 608 -29.80 50.95 49.41
CA LEU A 608 -29.35 50.21 48.23
C LEU A 608 -29.25 51.13 46.99
N THR A 609 -30.29 51.90 46.73
CA THR A 609 -30.33 52.86 45.61
C THR A 609 -29.27 53.95 45.78
N LEU A 610 -29.04 54.42 47.02
CA LEU A 610 -27.91 55.28 47.36
C LEU A 610 -26.54 54.58 47.17
N GLY A 611 -26.45 53.27 47.36
CA GLY A 611 -25.30 52.45 46.99
C GLY A 611 -24.98 52.56 45.50
N ALA A 612 -25.97 52.40 44.63
CA ALA A 612 -25.79 52.51 43.18
C ALA A 612 -25.42 53.94 42.72
N LEU A 613 -25.89 55.00 43.41
CA LEU A 613 -25.41 56.38 43.17
C LEU A 613 -23.91 56.53 43.49
N ALA A 614 -23.45 55.96 44.60
CA ALA A 614 -22.03 56.03 44.97
C ALA A 614 -21.14 55.24 43.99
N ASP A 615 -21.61 54.10 43.48
CA ASP A 615 -20.93 53.36 42.42
C ASP A 615 -20.87 54.14 41.09
N LEU A 616 -21.93 54.87 40.74
CA LEU A 616 -21.93 55.79 39.57
C LEU A 616 -20.93 56.95 39.71
N GLY A 617 -20.52 57.30 40.95
CA GLY A 617 -19.52 58.32 41.25
C GLY A 617 -20.05 59.57 41.96
N TYR A 618 -21.28 59.55 42.48
CA TYR A 618 -21.81 60.62 43.32
C TYR A 618 -21.25 60.55 44.75
N SER A 619 -21.14 61.72 45.42
CA SER A 619 -21.00 61.79 46.87
C SER A 619 -22.37 61.53 47.51
N VAL A 620 -22.48 60.65 48.51
CA VAL A 620 -23.78 60.12 48.98
C VAL A 620 -23.98 60.22 50.49
N ASN A 621 -25.09 60.84 50.89
CA ASN A 621 -25.56 61.00 52.26
C ASN A 621 -26.46 59.82 52.67
N TYR A 622 -25.84 58.69 53.03
CA TYR A 622 -26.54 57.49 53.49
C TYR A 622 -27.39 57.65 54.77
N ALA A 623 -27.30 58.79 55.46
CA ALA A 623 -28.16 59.11 56.61
C ALA A 623 -29.51 59.74 56.20
N ALA A 624 -29.64 60.20 54.95
CA ALA A 624 -30.90 60.71 54.38
C ALA A 624 -31.66 59.67 53.53
N ALA A 625 -31.27 58.39 53.60
CA ALA A 625 -32.06 57.28 53.06
C ALA A 625 -33.36 57.10 53.84
N ASP A 626 -34.42 56.64 53.17
CA ASP A 626 -35.65 56.22 53.84
C ASP A 626 -35.43 54.91 54.61
N ALA A 627 -36.22 54.70 55.67
CA ALA A 627 -36.24 53.45 56.41
C ALA A 627 -36.77 52.31 55.51
N TYR A 628 -35.94 51.30 55.29
CA TYR A 628 -36.21 50.18 54.40
C TYR A 628 -35.57 48.90 54.93
N ALA A 629 -36.21 47.75 54.69
CA ALA A 629 -35.73 46.43 55.05
C ALA A 629 -36.19 45.40 54.01
N LEU A 630 -35.38 44.36 53.77
CA LEU A 630 -35.75 43.27 52.86
C LEU A 630 -36.76 42.35 53.53
N SER A 631 -38.01 42.38 53.07
CA SER A 631 -39.09 41.54 53.59
C SER A 631 -38.89 40.05 53.30
N ASN A 632 -38.23 39.70 52.19
CA ASN A 632 -38.18 38.34 51.64
C ASN A 632 -36.77 37.70 51.71
N VAL A 633 -36.02 37.88 52.80
CA VAL A 633 -34.64 37.34 52.94
C VAL A 633 -34.55 35.84 52.63
N ALA A 634 -35.52 35.05 53.09
CA ALA A 634 -35.54 33.59 52.88
C ALA A 634 -35.76 33.15 51.42
N ALA A 635 -36.32 34.01 50.56
CA ALA A 635 -36.60 33.69 49.16
C ALA A 635 -35.37 33.84 48.23
N GLN A 636 -34.28 34.43 48.73
CA GLN A 636 -33.11 34.81 47.92
C GLN A 636 -32.14 33.66 47.60
N GLY A 637 -32.51 32.42 47.95
CA GLY A 637 -31.66 31.22 47.80
C GLY A 637 -32.28 30.09 46.96
N LEU A 638 -33.34 30.36 46.17
CA LEU A 638 -34.02 29.36 45.36
C LEU A 638 -34.27 29.86 43.94
N ASP A 639 -33.52 29.32 42.98
CA ASP A 639 -33.83 29.45 41.56
C ASP A 639 -35.13 28.71 41.20
N THR A 640 -35.84 29.21 40.19
CA THR A 640 -36.98 28.56 39.52
C THR A 640 -38.19 28.16 40.38
N PHE A 641 -39.01 29.16 40.76
CA PHE A 641 -40.45 28.94 40.95
C PHE A 641 -41.25 29.88 40.04
N PRO A 642 -42.09 29.36 39.12
CA PRO A 642 -43.06 30.19 38.41
C PRO A 642 -44.18 30.56 39.39
N ILE A 643 -44.15 31.81 39.88
CA ILE A 643 -45.13 32.30 40.86
C ILE A 643 -46.48 32.55 40.17
N VAL A 644 -47.26 31.49 39.98
CA VAL A 644 -48.67 31.57 39.56
C VAL A 644 -49.54 31.90 40.80
N GLU A 645 -49.17 32.97 41.52
CA GLU A 645 -49.98 33.47 42.62
C GLU A 645 -51.14 34.30 42.03
N ARG A 646 -52.35 33.87 42.36
CA ARG A 646 -53.58 34.46 41.86
C ARG A 646 -53.74 35.84 42.49
N LEU A 647 -53.88 36.89 41.69
CA LEU A 647 -53.99 38.27 42.15
C LEU A 647 -55.31 38.52 42.93
N ILE A 648 -55.36 38.10 44.19
CA ILE A 648 -56.44 38.36 45.14
C ILE A 648 -55.84 38.59 46.54
N THR A 649 -55.60 39.86 46.87
CA THR A 649 -55.63 40.33 48.26
C THR A 649 -56.93 41.14 48.46
N PRO A 650 -57.45 41.30 49.70
CA PRO A 650 -58.85 41.72 49.89
C PRO A 650 -59.21 43.14 49.43
N ASP A 651 -58.23 44.03 49.22
CA ASP A 651 -58.43 45.48 49.19
C ASP A 651 -58.33 46.14 47.80
N GLY A 652 -58.26 45.35 46.71
CA GLY A 652 -58.47 45.86 45.34
C GLY A 652 -57.39 46.81 44.81
N VAL A 653 -56.12 46.60 45.19
CA VAL A 653 -54.97 47.34 44.66
C VAL A 653 -54.38 46.60 43.45
N LEU A 654 -54.06 47.34 42.38
CA LEU A 654 -53.29 46.86 41.25
C LEU A 654 -51.88 47.47 41.33
N ASP A 655 -50.85 46.62 41.30
CA ASP A 655 -49.47 47.03 41.03
C ASP A 655 -49.33 47.19 39.51
N GLU A 656 -49.22 48.43 39.02
CA GLU A 656 -49.03 48.72 37.60
C GLU A 656 -47.54 48.93 37.26
N PRO A 657 -47.03 48.40 36.13
CA PRO A 657 -45.68 48.71 35.65
C PRO A 657 -45.57 50.19 35.29
N LEU A 658 -44.42 50.81 35.61
CA LEU A 658 -44.16 52.22 35.28
C LEU A 658 -43.97 52.45 33.78
N HIS A 659 -43.37 51.47 33.11
CA HIS A 659 -43.17 51.45 31.66
C HIS A 659 -43.66 50.12 31.08
N ARG A 660 -44.63 50.19 30.15
CA ARG A 660 -45.05 49.09 29.28
C ARG A 660 -44.64 49.40 27.84
N HIS A 661 -44.12 48.40 27.13
CA HIS A 661 -43.85 48.40 25.69
C HIS A 661 -44.39 47.09 25.10
#